data_AF-A0A428YNG9-F1
#
_entry.id   AF-A0A428YNG9-F1
#
_cell.length_a   1.000
_cell.length_b   1.000
_cell.length_c   1.000
_cell.angle_alpha   90.00
_cell.angle_beta   90.00
_cell.angle_gamma   90.00
#
_symmetry.space_group_name_H-M   'P 1'
#
loop_
_entity.id
_entity.type
_entity.pdbx_description
1 polymer ?
#
loop_
_entity_poly.entity_id
_entity_poly.type
_entity_poly.pdbx_seq_one_letter_code
_entity_poly.pdbx_strand_id
1 'polypeptide(L)'
;MRAELALPTPVRKLRPEIDPLLPSRFEIPEQPRFLVARPRLLEAMPDRDDTPVTLVVGPAGSGKTQLVASWAHDQGPDAAVAWITLEHDDDRSSAFWTYVVAALRHAGIAVSPSPAVRPGPDAVDRSFLVRLAAELAAQPVPLLLVLDGASVTGGECWATELEFVLRHAGPMLKLILIGRWDPPLPLHRYRLAGRLAEIRTGDLAFTVAEAEELLTLHGVELSPAGLATLLEHTEGWAAGLRLFAMALQDQRDADRLVGTITGKDAGVAAYLVDEVLRVQPPHVRTFLLETSILDTFTPELAEAVTGRGDARRLLVHLHRHNAFVQPVAEYAAAYRFHRLFAELLRAQLLCENPQRTAALHSHAARWLADRGQTVDAIGHAIEAQDWSTAATIAVDHYAVGQLVIEGRHGRLGAILAQLPEDCDSAEAAIVSAALALADASDDRCALQLARAQDLVIRRDWEYSQALALADSILGVLLAAARADHAEVLQLSPATEQALAQTPSEVTAAHPELRALTMAARGIAHSYAGAVDAAASCLTEVVGAAAPGYEDLTISCRQHLALIEAHRGRLRHAERLATEATDDADRCGVAPARLARVVLAWVALERDDTETAANHLRTTDPRRHGWDDAFAAAASTLVQARQMWIRGDLRGAIRLIEQARATVGGTLPAWLMRELSVSHGRLLIGAGRPGEALATVGEYERPHPPDVAVLHAEALAAGGEPERAAEILTPVLADAGLPPAVCVAAWLARARIAEQLGEADEARTALRHASRAATALGRRRDVALARGRLSGIAGDDLGTQHRAWADETPAAGRRADQTPALHELVIVEALSPREMEVLRSMAALLPTEEIAATLYVSVNTVKTHVRSILRKLSAARRNEAVRRARSLGLIPDVTHLG
;
A
#
# COMPACT_ATOMS: atom_id res chain seq x y z
N MET A 1 57.81 25.71 -87.20
CA MET A 1 57.29 26.53 -86.08
C MET A 1 55.77 26.42 -86.13
N ARG A 2 55.18 25.71 -85.15
CA ARG A 2 53.76 25.41 -84.88
C ARG A 2 52.73 25.57 -86.01
N ALA A 3 52.29 24.43 -86.55
CA ALA A 3 51.01 24.28 -87.25
C ALA A 3 50.06 23.49 -86.34
N GLU A 4 48.98 24.11 -85.87
CA GLU A 4 47.87 23.46 -85.18
C GLU A 4 47.01 22.74 -86.23
N LEU A 5 47.08 21.42 -86.24
CA LEU A 5 46.18 20.53 -86.98
C LEU A 5 45.00 20.19 -86.08
N ALA A 6 43.84 20.72 -86.43
CA ALA A 6 42.55 20.32 -85.87
C ALA A 6 42.26 18.85 -86.23
N LEU A 7 42.18 18.00 -85.21
CA LEU A 7 41.67 16.62 -85.32
C LEU A 7 40.16 16.63 -85.07
N PRO A 8 39.36 15.85 -85.83
CA PRO A 8 37.92 15.81 -85.69
C PRO A 8 37.48 15.05 -84.44
N THR A 9 36.56 15.66 -83.69
CA THR A 9 35.91 15.10 -82.51
C THR A 9 35.09 13.86 -82.89
N PRO A 10 35.32 12.68 -82.28
CA PRO A 10 34.43 11.55 -82.49
C PRO A 10 33.14 11.79 -81.69
N VAL A 11 32.00 11.81 -82.39
CA VAL A 11 30.67 11.77 -81.80
C VAL A 11 30.51 10.43 -81.07
N ARG A 12 30.75 10.43 -79.76
CA ARG A 12 30.46 9.30 -78.87
C ARG A 12 28.93 9.18 -78.79
N LYS A 13 28.36 8.25 -79.57
CA LYS A 13 26.99 7.76 -79.34
C LYS A 13 26.93 7.20 -77.91
N LEU A 14 26.43 7.99 -76.97
CA LEU A 14 25.99 7.51 -75.66
C LEU A 14 24.80 6.59 -75.90
N ARG A 15 25.05 5.28 -76.00
CA ARG A 15 24.01 4.31 -75.62
C ARG A 15 23.78 4.53 -74.12
N PRO A 16 22.53 4.70 -73.64
CA PRO A 16 22.30 4.64 -72.21
C PRO A 16 22.56 3.19 -71.81
N GLU A 17 23.74 2.92 -71.25
CA GLU A 17 23.96 1.71 -70.45
C GLU A 17 23.04 1.88 -69.24
N ILE A 18 21.86 1.26 -69.33
CA ILE A 18 21.00 1.04 -68.17
C ILE A 18 21.75 -0.01 -67.35
N ASP A 19 22.25 0.37 -66.17
CA ASP A 19 22.80 -0.60 -65.23
C ASP A 19 21.78 -1.73 -65.03
N PRO A 20 22.21 -3.00 -65.04
CA PRO A 20 21.30 -4.13 -64.91
C PRO A 20 20.53 -4.04 -63.58
N LEU A 21 19.22 -3.86 -63.67
CA LEU A 21 18.32 -3.89 -62.50
C LEU A 21 18.03 -5.34 -62.12
N LEU A 22 18.02 -5.64 -60.82
CA LEU A 22 17.72 -6.97 -60.29
C LEU A 22 16.21 -7.26 -60.38
N PRO A 23 15.77 -8.24 -61.18
CA PRO A 23 14.34 -8.55 -61.32
C PRO A 23 13.68 -8.95 -60.00
N SER A 24 14.44 -9.58 -59.09
CA SER A 24 13.99 -10.01 -57.76
C SER A 24 13.51 -8.86 -56.87
N ARG A 25 13.82 -7.59 -57.19
CA ARG A 25 13.30 -6.43 -56.46
C ARG A 25 11.88 -6.03 -56.87
N PHE A 26 11.38 -6.57 -58.00
CA PHE A 26 10.06 -6.24 -58.55
C PHE A 26 9.02 -7.35 -58.34
N GLU A 27 9.44 -8.49 -57.82
CA GLU A 27 8.58 -9.65 -57.57
C GLU A 27 7.90 -9.53 -56.21
N ILE A 28 6.62 -9.90 -56.16
CA ILE A 28 5.89 -10.06 -54.90
C ILE A 28 6.51 -11.27 -54.17
N PRO A 29 6.96 -11.12 -52.91
CA PRO A 29 7.57 -12.22 -52.17
C PRO A 29 6.67 -13.46 -52.09
N GLU A 30 7.25 -14.65 -52.30
CA GLU A 30 6.50 -15.90 -52.16
C GLU A 30 6.01 -16.11 -50.73
N GLN A 31 4.79 -16.66 -50.61
CA GLN A 31 4.19 -17.00 -49.32
C GLN A 31 4.89 -18.22 -48.72
N PRO A 32 5.45 -18.13 -47.51
CA PRO A 32 6.06 -19.27 -46.85
C PRO A 32 5.02 -20.32 -46.46
N ARG A 33 5.44 -21.58 -46.37
CA ARG A 33 4.55 -22.70 -45.95
C ARG A 33 4.00 -22.56 -44.53
N PHE A 34 4.60 -21.72 -43.70
CA PHE A 34 4.21 -21.45 -42.32
C PHE A 34 3.47 -20.10 -42.19
N LEU A 35 2.91 -19.57 -43.29
CA LEU A 35 2.11 -18.35 -43.25
C LEU A 35 0.82 -18.60 -42.46
N VAL A 36 0.63 -17.81 -41.40
CA VAL A 36 -0.61 -17.77 -40.62
C VAL A 36 -1.55 -16.74 -41.24
N ALA A 37 -2.81 -17.12 -41.44
CA ALA A 37 -3.82 -16.19 -41.94
C ALA A 37 -4.17 -15.15 -40.87
N ARG A 38 -4.23 -13.87 -41.24
CA ARG A 38 -4.51 -12.77 -40.30
C ARG A 38 -5.72 -11.93 -40.77
N PRO A 39 -6.95 -12.47 -40.73
CA PRO A 39 -8.12 -11.83 -41.34
C PRO A 39 -8.34 -10.39 -40.88
N ARG A 40 -8.19 -10.11 -39.57
CA ARG A 40 -8.32 -8.76 -39.01
C ARG A 40 -7.40 -7.71 -39.63
N LEU A 41 -6.19 -8.11 -40.06
CA LEU A 41 -5.24 -7.20 -40.70
C LEU A 41 -5.50 -7.08 -42.20
N LEU A 42 -5.96 -8.16 -42.83
CA LEU A 42 -6.40 -8.15 -44.22
C LEU A 42 -7.66 -7.28 -44.39
N GLU A 43 -8.59 -7.31 -43.43
CA GLU A 43 -9.77 -6.44 -43.36
C GLU A 43 -9.39 -4.98 -43.07
N ALA A 44 -8.30 -4.74 -42.33
CA ALA A 44 -7.79 -3.39 -42.06
C ALA A 44 -7.04 -2.78 -43.26
N MET A 45 -6.63 -3.59 -44.23
CA MET A 45 -6.09 -3.09 -45.50
C MET A 45 -7.23 -2.46 -46.31
N PRO A 46 -7.07 -1.24 -46.82
CA PRO A 46 -8.17 -0.51 -47.44
C PRO A 46 -8.64 -1.19 -48.74
N ASP A 47 -9.96 -1.20 -48.95
CA ASP A 47 -10.56 -1.57 -50.22
C ASP A 47 -10.07 -0.66 -51.36
N ARG A 48 -10.22 -1.14 -52.60
CA ARG A 48 -9.72 -0.47 -53.82
C ARG A 48 -10.32 0.93 -54.08
N ASP A 49 -11.24 1.43 -53.26
CA ASP A 49 -11.94 2.70 -53.52
C ASP A 49 -11.66 3.86 -52.54
N ASP A 50 -11.28 3.63 -51.27
CA ASP A 50 -11.38 4.70 -50.25
C ASP A 50 -10.08 5.43 -49.85
N THR A 51 -8.92 4.74 -49.84
CA THR A 51 -7.69 5.31 -49.26
C THR A 51 -6.51 5.35 -50.27
N PRO A 52 -5.88 6.52 -50.51
CA PRO A 52 -4.73 6.65 -51.43
C PRO A 52 -3.39 6.20 -50.84
N VAL A 53 -3.22 6.23 -49.51
CA VAL A 53 -1.98 5.86 -48.83
C VAL A 53 -2.27 4.87 -47.71
N THR A 54 -1.54 3.75 -47.71
CA THR A 54 -1.52 2.77 -46.61
C THR A 54 -0.11 2.68 -46.06
N LEU A 55 0.03 2.75 -44.75
CA LEU A 55 1.29 2.70 -44.04
C LEU A 55 1.33 1.45 -43.17
N VAL A 56 2.29 0.56 -43.41
CA VAL A 56 2.54 -0.64 -42.59
C VAL A 56 3.90 -0.49 -41.93
N VAL A 57 3.91 -0.13 -40.65
CA VAL A 57 5.13 0.21 -39.89
C VAL A 57 5.26 -0.64 -38.64
N GLY A 58 6.47 -1.14 -38.40
CA GLY A 58 6.78 -1.97 -37.24
C GLY A 58 8.21 -2.51 -37.25
N PRO A 59 8.67 -3.11 -36.14
CA PRO A 59 10.05 -3.57 -35.98
C PRO A 59 10.42 -4.67 -36.99
N ALA A 60 11.71 -4.96 -37.11
CA ALA A 60 12.18 -6.10 -37.89
C ALA A 60 11.47 -7.40 -37.43
N GLY A 61 11.12 -8.27 -38.37
CA GLY A 61 10.48 -9.56 -38.03
C GLY A 61 9.02 -9.49 -37.57
N SER A 62 8.34 -8.34 -37.63
CA SER A 62 6.90 -8.22 -37.30
C SER A 62 5.92 -8.77 -38.36
N GLY A 63 6.42 -9.23 -39.51
CA GLY A 63 5.59 -9.82 -40.57
C GLY A 63 4.99 -8.83 -41.59
N LYS A 64 5.43 -7.57 -41.62
CA LYS A 64 4.89 -6.52 -42.53
C LYS A 64 4.90 -6.91 -44.01
N THR A 65 6.06 -7.33 -44.52
CA THR A 65 6.23 -7.75 -45.92
C THR A 65 5.29 -8.90 -46.26
N GLN A 66 5.16 -9.87 -45.36
CA GLN A 66 4.31 -11.05 -45.54
C GLN A 66 2.81 -10.69 -45.50
N LEU A 67 2.41 -9.74 -44.64
CA LEU A 67 1.03 -9.23 -44.62
C LEU A 67 0.65 -8.61 -45.97
N VAL A 68 1.48 -7.71 -46.49
CA VAL A 68 1.18 -7.02 -47.75
C VAL A 68 1.31 -7.96 -48.95
N ALA A 69 2.28 -8.88 -48.94
CA ALA A 69 2.41 -9.90 -49.99
C ALA A 69 1.18 -10.84 -50.01
N SER A 70 0.70 -11.28 -48.84
CA SER A 70 -0.53 -12.08 -48.72
C SER A 70 -1.73 -11.34 -49.29
N TRP A 71 -1.94 -10.10 -48.85
CA TRP A 71 -3.03 -9.27 -49.32
C TRP A 71 -2.95 -9.01 -50.84
N ALA A 72 -1.75 -8.78 -51.38
CA ALA A 72 -1.53 -8.53 -52.80
C ALA A 72 -1.81 -9.76 -53.67
N HIS A 73 -1.53 -10.96 -53.16
CA HIS A 73 -1.83 -12.21 -53.85
C HIS A 73 -3.35 -12.45 -53.98
N ASP A 74 -4.12 -12.04 -52.98
CA ASP A 74 -5.58 -12.19 -52.94
C ASP A 74 -6.32 -11.21 -53.87
N GLN A 75 -5.65 -10.18 -54.42
CA GLN A 75 -6.24 -9.20 -55.35
C GLN A 75 -6.51 -9.75 -56.76
N GLY A 76 -6.02 -10.95 -57.08
CA GLY A 76 -6.18 -11.62 -58.38
C GLY A 76 -5.26 -11.09 -59.49
N PRO A 77 -5.19 -11.80 -60.63
CA PRO A 77 -4.23 -11.52 -61.72
C PRO A 77 -4.54 -10.22 -62.51
N ASP A 78 -5.75 -9.70 -62.42
CA ASP A 78 -6.17 -8.46 -63.11
C ASP A 78 -5.81 -7.18 -62.32
N ALA A 79 -5.20 -7.31 -61.14
CA ALA A 79 -4.72 -6.18 -60.35
C ALA A 79 -3.36 -5.67 -60.87
N ALA A 80 -3.31 -4.40 -61.29
CA ALA A 80 -2.04 -3.74 -61.59
C ALA A 80 -1.28 -3.44 -60.29
N VAL A 81 -0.40 -4.35 -59.88
CA VAL A 81 0.46 -4.21 -58.69
C VAL A 81 1.92 -4.06 -59.13
N ALA A 82 2.53 -2.93 -58.78
CA ALA A 82 3.96 -2.70 -58.92
C ALA A 82 4.63 -2.81 -57.55
N TRP A 83 5.42 -3.86 -57.35
CA TRP A 83 6.19 -4.07 -56.12
C TRP A 83 7.63 -3.57 -56.29
N ILE A 84 8.17 -2.94 -55.25
CA ILE A 84 9.57 -2.48 -55.21
C ILE A 84 10.14 -2.75 -53.83
N THR A 85 11.23 -3.53 -53.77
CA THR A 85 12.06 -3.66 -52.57
C THR A 85 13.23 -2.68 -52.64
N LEU A 86 13.27 -1.72 -51.71
CA LEU A 86 14.25 -0.64 -51.61
C LEU A 86 15.43 -1.04 -50.71
N GLU A 87 16.64 -0.63 -51.09
CA GLU A 87 17.89 -0.84 -50.35
C GLU A 87 18.60 0.50 -50.02
N HIS A 88 19.60 0.47 -49.13
CA HIS A 88 20.26 1.68 -48.57
C HIS A 88 20.94 2.59 -49.63
N ASP A 89 21.29 2.05 -50.79
CA ASP A 89 21.97 2.81 -51.85
C ASP A 89 21.00 3.52 -52.82
N ASP A 90 19.68 3.36 -52.65
CA ASP A 90 18.65 3.85 -53.57
C ASP A 90 18.21 5.31 -53.28
N ASP A 91 18.85 6.01 -52.33
CA ASP A 91 18.49 7.36 -51.83
C ASP A 91 18.56 8.49 -52.86
N ARG A 92 19.26 8.27 -53.97
CA ARG A 92 19.39 9.27 -55.03
C ARG A 92 18.10 9.28 -55.85
N SER A 93 17.46 10.46 -56.03
CA SER A 93 16.22 10.59 -56.82
C SER A 93 16.27 9.88 -58.18
N SER A 94 17.41 9.93 -58.89
CA SER A 94 17.57 9.25 -60.18
C SER A 94 17.54 7.72 -60.07
N ALA A 95 18.13 7.14 -59.02
CA ALA A 95 18.11 5.70 -58.78
C ALA A 95 16.69 5.24 -58.42
N PHE A 96 16.07 5.91 -57.45
CA PHE A 96 14.69 5.65 -57.03
C PHE A 96 13.71 5.64 -58.21
N TRP A 97 13.66 6.71 -59.02
CA TRP A 97 12.73 6.77 -60.14
C TRP A 97 13.04 5.79 -61.27
N THR A 98 14.31 5.36 -61.41
CA THR A 98 14.66 4.29 -62.35
C THR A 98 14.04 2.95 -61.92
N TYR A 99 14.10 2.62 -60.63
CA TYR A 99 13.43 1.43 -60.08
C TYR A 99 11.90 1.55 -60.16
N VAL A 100 11.33 2.73 -59.89
CA VAL A 100 9.88 2.94 -60.02
C VAL A 100 9.41 2.72 -61.46
N VAL A 101 10.06 3.34 -62.44
CA VAL A 101 9.68 3.16 -63.86
C VAL A 101 9.85 1.71 -64.30
N ALA A 102 10.88 1.02 -63.83
CA ALA A 102 11.08 -0.39 -64.12
C ALA A 102 9.98 -1.28 -63.52
N ALA A 103 9.58 -1.03 -62.27
CA ALA A 103 8.50 -1.75 -61.60
C ALA A 103 7.14 -1.53 -62.28
N LEU A 104 6.85 -0.29 -62.68
CA LEU A 104 5.63 0.05 -63.43
C LEU A 104 5.55 -0.72 -64.76
N ARG A 105 6.68 -0.83 -65.46
CA ARG A 105 6.77 -1.60 -66.71
C ARG A 105 6.64 -3.10 -66.47
N HIS A 106 7.23 -3.61 -65.39
CA HIS A 106 7.09 -5.00 -65.00
C HIS A 106 5.62 -5.35 -64.70
N ALA A 107 4.87 -4.43 -64.09
CA ALA A 107 3.43 -4.53 -63.85
C ALA A 107 2.56 -4.32 -65.12
N GLY A 108 3.16 -4.19 -66.31
CA GLY A 108 2.44 -4.03 -67.58
C GLY A 108 1.96 -2.61 -67.89
N ILE A 109 2.37 -1.60 -67.13
CA ILE A 109 2.00 -0.20 -67.36
C ILE A 109 2.96 0.44 -68.36
N ALA A 110 2.40 0.92 -69.47
CA ALA A 110 3.15 1.64 -70.50
C ALA A 110 3.48 3.07 -70.04
N VAL A 111 4.67 3.25 -69.46
CA VAL A 111 5.21 4.55 -69.06
C VAL A 111 6.40 4.99 -69.94
N SER A 112 6.50 6.31 -70.13
CA SER A 112 7.61 6.95 -70.85
C SER A 112 9.00 6.55 -70.29
N PRO A 113 10.06 6.51 -71.12
CA PRO A 113 11.40 6.09 -70.70
C PRO A 113 12.02 6.92 -69.57
N SER A 114 12.96 6.26 -68.86
CA SER A 114 13.69 6.70 -67.67
C SER A 114 14.09 8.19 -67.69
N PRO A 115 14.19 8.85 -66.53
CA PRO A 115 14.55 10.27 -66.46
C PRO A 115 15.86 10.56 -67.20
N ALA A 116 15.92 11.71 -67.89
CA ALA A 116 17.17 12.24 -68.39
C ALA A 116 18.04 12.63 -67.17
N VAL A 117 19.09 11.85 -66.89
CA VAL A 117 20.00 12.08 -65.76
C VAL A 117 20.64 13.46 -65.90
N ARG A 118 20.33 14.37 -64.97
CA ARG A 118 21.04 15.66 -64.83
C ARG A 118 22.02 15.57 -63.65
N PRO A 119 23.24 16.14 -63.77
CA PRO A 119 24.12 16.29 -62.62
C PRO A 119 23.59 17.41 -61.70
N GLY A 120 23.36 17.10 -60.43
CA GLY A 120 22.94 18.07 -59.41
C GLY A 120 21.84 17.55 -58.47
N PRO A 121 21.45 18.33 -57.44
CA PRO A 121 20.42 17.97 -56.46
C PRO A 121 19.02 17.79 -57.08
N ASP A 122 18.75 18.38 -58.24
CA ASP A 122 17.54 18.16 -59.05
C ASP A 122 17.84 17.17 -60.19
N ALA A 123 18.15 15.92 -59.83
CA ALA A 123 18.55 14.89 -60.80
C ALA A 123 17.41 14.45 -61.74
N VAL A 124 16.16 14.71 -61.35
CA VAL A 124 14.93 14.33 -62.08
C VAL A 124 14.19 15.59 -62.55
N ASP A 125 13.87 15.65 -63.84
CA ASP A 125 13.19 16.81 -64.43
C ASP A 125 11.70 16.87 -64.01
N ARG A 126 11.22 18.04 -63.57
CA ARG A 126 9.79 18.22 -63.20
C ARG A 126 8.83 17.87 -64.34
N SER A 127 9.27 18.05 -65.59
CA SER A 127 8.50 17.65 -66.78
C SER A 127 8.24 16.14 -66.84
N PHE A 128 9.18 15.32 -66.33
CA PHE A 128 9.03 13.88 -66.21
C PHE A 128 7.97 13.53 -65.16
N LEU A 129 8.01 14.14 -63.98
CA LEU A 129 7.02 13.89 -62.92
C LEU A 129 5.60 14.28 -63.35
N VAL A 130 5.44 15.42 -64.04
CA VAL A 130 4.13 15.86 -64.58
C VAL A 130 3.61 14.87 -65.62
N ARG A 131 4.47 14.43 -66.55
CA ARG A 131 4.10 13.46 -67.57
C ARG A 131 3.74 12.11 -66.95
N LEU A 132 4.54 11.62 -66.01
CA LEU A 132 4.27 10.37 -65.30
C LEU A 132 2.95 10.44 -64.54
N ALA A 133 2.68 11.53 -63.82
CA ALA A 133 1.40 11.70 -63.13
C ALA A 133 0.20 11.70 -64.09
N ALA A 134 0.33 12.32 -65.27
CA ALA A 134 -0.72 12.31 -66.29
C ALA A 134 -0.91 10.92 -66.93
N GLU A 135 0.18 10.19 -67.18
CA GLU A 135 0.16 8.81 -67.68
C GLU A 135 -0.51 7.84 -66.68
N LEU A 136 -0.26 8.04 -65.38
CA LEU A 136 -0.89 7.26 -64.31
C LEU A 136 -2.37 7.64 -64.12
N ALA A 137 -2.72 8.92 -64.21
CA ALA A 137 -4.11 9.39 -64.13
C ALA A 137 -4.98 8.88 -65.29
N ALA A 138 -4.38 8.58 -66.44
CA ALA A 138 -5.06 8.09 -67.64
C ALA A 138 -5.25 6.56 -67.68
N GLN A 139 -4.79 5.83 -66.65
CA GLN A 139 -4.93 4.37 -66.63
C GLN A 139 -6.40 3.93 -66.46
N PRO A 140 -6.80 2.82 -67.08
CA PRO A 140 -8.17 2.32 -67.02
C PRO A 140 -8.52 1.67 -65.67
N VAL A 141 -7.51 1.26 -64.90
CA VAL A 141 -7.65 0.58 -63.60
C VAL A 141 -6.69 1.24 -62.61
N PRO A 142 -7.08 1.45 -61.34
CA PRO A 142 -6.18 1.94 -60.32
C PRO A 142 -4.95 1.05 -60.16
N LEU A 143 -3.78 1.67 -60.23
CA LEU A 143 -2.48 1.07 -60.00
C LEU A 143 -2.13 1.12 -58.52
N LEU A 144 -1.64 -0.01 -58.01
CA LEU A 144 -1.07 -0.09 -56.68
C LEU A 144 0.45 -0.13 -56.75
N LEU A 145 1.11 0.84 -56.10
CA LEU A 145 2.55 0.87 -55.91
C LEU A 145 2.88 0.45 -54.46
N VAL A 146 3.60 -0.65 -54.31
CA VAL A 146 4.11 -1.13 -53.02
C VAL A 146 5.60 -0.84 -52.92
N LEU A 147 5.98 -0.09 -51.88
CA LEU A 147 7.37 0.20 -51.56
C LEU A 147 7.75 -0.55 -50.27
N ASP A 148 8.46 -1.66 -50.41
CA ASP A 148 9.07 -2.38 -49.30
C ASP A 148 10.43 -1.80 -48.95
N GLY A 149 10.66 -1.49 -47.68
CA GLY A 149 11.87 -0.80 -47.24
C GLY A 149 11.83 0.72 -47.41
N ALA A 150 10.65 1.35 -47.50
CA ALA A 150 10.51 2.81 -47.67
C ALA A 150 11.17 3.65 -46.55
N SER A 151 11.45 3.05 -45.40
CA SER A 151 12.18 3.69 -44.29
C SER A 151 13.69 3.69 -44.48
N VAL A 152 14.23 2.75 -45.24
CA VAL A 152 15.68 2.56 -45.43
C VAL A 152 16.30 3.77 -46.15
N THR A 153 15.50 4.48 -46.94
CA THR A 153 15.96 5.59 -47.75
C THR A 153 15.85 6.94 -47.05
N GLY A 154 16.98 7.62 -46.81
CA GLY A 154 17.05 8.82 -45.96
C GLY A 154 16.84 10.16 -46.66
N GLY A 155 16.87 10.21 -47.99
CA GLY A 155 16.72 11.46 -48.75
C GLY A 155 15.30 12.02 -48.76
N GLU A 156 15.12 13.33 -48.57
CA GLU A 156 13.77 13.98 -48.64
C GLU A 156 13.29 14.23 -50.08
N CYS A 157 14.21 14.23 -51.07
CA CYS A 157 13.92 14.60 -52.45
C CYS A 157 12.94 13.62 -53.13
N TRP A 158 13.20 12.30 -53.07
CA TRP A 158 12.33 11.29 -53.69
C TRP A 158 10.92 11.29 -53.08
N ALA A 159 10.80 11.52 -51.78
CA ALA A 159 9.50 11.54 -51.09
C ALA A 159 8.65 12.74 -51.50
N THR A 160 9.26 13.92 -51.64
CA THR A 160 8.57 15.12 -52.13
C THR A 160 8.11 14.96 -53.59
N GLU A 161 8.96 14.35 -54.43
CA GLU A 161 8.65 14.05 -55.82
C GLU A 161 7.52 13.01 -55.94
N LEU A 162 7.54 11.98 -55.09
CA LEU A 162 6.49 10.96 -55.04
C LEU A 162 5.15 11.53 -54.55
N GLU A 163 5.16 12.41 -53.54
CA GLU A 163 3.96 13.13 -53.10
C GLU A 163 3.35 13.94 -54.25
N PHE A 164 4.19 14.59 -55.06
CA PHE A 164 3.74 15.33 -56.24
C PHE A 164 3.02 14.42 -57.23
N VAL A 165 3.61 13.26 -57.57
CA VAL A 165 2.98 12.31 -58.51
C VAL A 165 1.69 11.74 -57.93
N LEU A 166 1.69 11.33 -56.66
CA LEU A 166 0.51 10.81 -55.96
C LEU A 166 -0.67 11.79 -55.98
N ARG A 167 -0.40 13.08 -55.75
CA ARG A 167 -1.46 14.10 -55.74
C ARG A 167 -2.08 14.32 -57.13
N HIS A 168 -1.29 14.25 -58.19
CA HIS A 168 -1.74 14.56 -59.57
C HIS A 168 -2.24 13.32 -60.33
N ALA A 169 -1.81 12.11 -59.95
CA ALA A 169 -2.37 10.85 -60.44
C ALA A 169 -3.80 10.61 -59.89
N GLY A 170 -4.15 11.25 -58.78
CA GLY A 170 -5.49 11.20 -58.20
C GLY A 170 -5.83 9.79 -57.67
N PRO A 171 -7.07 9.30 -57.83
CA PRO A 171 -7.48 7.97 -57.34
C PRO A 171 -6.84 6.80 -58.11
N MET A 172 -6.16 7.07 -59.23
CA MET A 172 -5.57 6.03 -60.09
C MET A 172 -4.22 5.53 -59.58
N LEU A 173 -3.58 6.21 -58.62
CA LEU A 173 -2.38 5.72 -57.96
C LEU A 173 -2.66 5.54 -56.47
N LYS A 174 -2.47 4.31 -56.00
CA LYS A 174 -2.47 3.95 -54.58
C LYS A 174 -1.08 3.58 -54.14
N LEU A 175 -0.75 3.92 -52.90
CA LEU A 175 0.58 3.73 -52.35
C LEU A 175 0.49 2.90 -51.07
N ILE A 176 1.20 1.77 -51.02
CA ILE A 176 1.47 1.02 -49.79
C ILE A 176 2.95 1.20 -49.44
N LEU A 177 3.21 1.66 -48.23
CA LEU A 177 4.54 1.91 -47.71
C LEU A 177 4.81 0.89 -46.59
N ILE A 178 5.82 0.05 -46.79
CA ILE A 178 6.27 -0.90 -45.77
C ILE A 178 7.59 -0.41 -45.20
N GLY A 179 7.65 -0.31 -43.88
CA GLY A 179 8.75 0.38 -43.24
C GLY A 179 9.02 -0.05 -41.80
N ARG A 180 10.24 0.23 -41.34
CA ARG A 180 10.58 0.18 -39.91
C ARG A 180 10.15 1.47 -39.20
N TRP A 181 10.03 2.60 -39.88
CA TRP A 181 9.56 3.88 -39.34
C TRP A 181 8.81 4.69 -40.41
N ASP A 182 8.11 5.75 -39.98
CA ASP A 182 7.37 6.62 -40.89
C ASP A 182 8.35 7.21 -41.95
N PRO A 183 8.14 6.95 -43.26
CA PRO A 183 8.99 7.50 -44.32
C PRO A 183 8.85 9.03 -44.41
N PRO A 184 9.79 9.75 -45.05
CA PRO A 184 9.81 11.21 -45.13
C PRO A 184 8.72 11.81 -46.06
N LEU A 185 7.56 11.17 -46.15
CA LEU A 185 6.36 11.70 -46.78
C LEU A 185 5.57 12.57 -45.77
N PRO A 186 4.83 13.61 -46.22
CA PRO A 186 4.01 14.44 -45.35
C PRO A 186 2.70 13.72 -44.94
N LEU A 187 2.84 12.59 -44.23
CA LEU A 187 1.77 11.70 -43.80
C LEU A 187 0.70 12.40 -42.96
N HIS A 188 1.08 13.44 -42.21
CA HIS A 188 0.16 14.25 -41.40
C HIS A 188 -0.99 14.84 -42.23
N ARG A 189 -0.76 15.16 -43.52
CA ARG A 189 -1.80 15.69 -44.41
C ARG A 189 -2.88 14.65 -44.71
N TYR A 190 -2.46 13.43 -45.00
CA TYR A 190 -3.35 12.31 -45.28
C TYR A 190 -4.08 11.85 -44.02
N ARG A 191 -3.39 11.86 -42.88
CA ARG A 191 -3.97 11.54 -41.56
C ARG A 191 -5.09 12.52 -41.19
N LEU A 192 -4.86 13.83 -41.32
CA LEU A 192 -5.89 14.86 -41.04
C LEU A 192 -7.08 14.81 -42.00
N ALA A 193 -6.86 14.35 -43.24
CA ALA A 193 -7.90 14.21 -44.25
C ALA A 193 -8.70 12.90 -44.12
N GLY A 194 -8.34 11.99 -43.20
CA GLY A 194 -8.93 10.66 -43.13
C GLY A 194 -8.60 9.77 -44.35
N ARG A 195 -7.50 10.08 -45.04
CA ARG A 195 -7.06 9.43 -46.29
C ARG A 195 -5.76 8.63 -46.12
N LEU A 196 -5.51 8.16 -44.89
CA LEU A 196 -4.37 7.33 -44.52
C LEU A 196 -4.87 6.14 -43.71
N ALA A 197 -4.57 4.93 -44.19
CA ALA A 197 -4.75 3.69 -43.43
C ALA A 197 -3.41 3.35 -42.76
N GLU A 198 -3.41 3.02 -41.47
CA GLU A 198 -2.20 2.76 -40.70
C GLU A 198 -2.30 1.42 -39.98
N ILE A 199 -1.31 0.54 -40.21
CA ILE A 199 -1.11 -0.70 -39.48
C ILE A 199 0.23 -0.57 -38.76
N ARG A 200 0.19 -0.48 -37.42
CA ARG A 200 1.37 -0.21 -36.58
C ARG A 200 1.79 -1.44 -35.79
N THR A 201 2.88 -1.32 -35.02
CA THR A 201 3.47 -2.41 -34.23
C THR A 201 2.44 -3.16 -33.36
N GLY A 202 1.54 -2.44 -32.69
CA GLY A 202 0.49 -3.05 -31.86
C GLY A 202 -0.49 -3.91 -32.68
N ASP A 203 -0.88 -3.44 -33.86
CA ASP A 203 -1.75 -4.19 -34.76
C ASP A 203 -1.04 -5.44 -35.31
N LEU A 204 0.26 -5.31 -35.62
CA LEU A 204 1.08 -6.40 -36.15
C LEU A 204 1.42 -7.48 -35.12
N ALA A 205 1.25 -7.24 -33.82
CA ALA A 205 1.46 -8.25 -32.80
C ALA A 205 0.47 -9.41 -32.96
N PHE A 206 0.96 -10.65 -32.83
CA PHE A 206 0.14 -11.86 -32.92
C PHE A 206 -0.81 -11.94 -31.72
N THR A 207 -2.05 -12.29 -32.01
CA THR A 207 -3.07 -12.67 -31.03
C THR A 207 -2.84 -14.10 -30.56
N VAL A 208 -3.56 -14.50 -29.51
CA VAL A 208 -3.55 -15.88 -28.97
C VAL A 208 -3.84 -16.89 -30.08
N ALA A 209 -4.91 -16.68 -30.86
CA ALA A 209 -5.31 -17.58 -31.94
C ALA A 209 -4.27 -17.65 -33.07
N GLU A 210 -3.69 -16.51 -33.47
CA GLU A 210 -2.66 -16.47 -34.51
C GLU A 210 -1.36 -17.18 -34.04
N ALA A 211 -1.03 -17.09 -32.76
CA ALA A 211 0.14 -17.76 -32.18
C ALA A 211 -0.07 -19.28 -32.08
N GLU A 212 -1.26 -19.74 -31.70
CA GLU A 212 -1.62 -21.17 -31.72
C GLU A 212 -1.50 -21.77 -33.12
N GLU A 213 -2.00 -21.06 -34.13
CA GLU A 213 -1.91 -21.50 -35.52
C GLU A 213 -0.44 -21.61 -35.97
N LEU A 214 0.39 -20.61 -35.64
CA LEU A 214 1.82 -20.65 -35.95
C LEU A 214 2.53 -21.85 -35.31
N LEU A 215 2.24 -22.14 -34.04
CA LEU A 215 2.82 -23.28 -33.31
C LEU A 215 2.37 -24.61 -33.92
N THR A 216 1.08 -24.72 -34.27
CA THR A 216 0.51 -25.90 -34.93
C THR A 216 1.21 -26.19 -36.26
N LEU A 217 1.50 -25.15 -37.05
CA LEU A 217 2.24 -25.28 -38.32
C LEU A 217 3.67 -25.80 -38.14
N HIS A 218 4.27 -25.63 -36.96
CA HIS A 218 5.59 -26.16 -36.60
C HIS A 218 5.49 -27.48 -35.80
N GLY A 219 4.29 -28.05 -35.64
CA GLY A 219 4.07 -29.30 -34.90
C GLY A 219 4.27 -29.18 -33.39
N VAL A 220 4.10 -27.99 -32.82
CA VAL A 220 4.23 -27.72 -31.38
C VAL A 220 2.85 -27.52 -30.76
N GLU A 221 2.55 -28.28 -29.71
CA GLU A 221 1.34 -28.13 -28.90
C GLU A 221 1.74 -27.61 -27.50
N LEU A 222 1.12 -26.52 -27.05
CA LEU A 222 1.32 -25.93 -25.73
C LEU A 222 0.00 -25.91 -24.96
N SER A 223 0.08 -26.01 -23.64
CA SER A 223 -1.04 -25.69 -22.76
C SER A 223 -1.42 -24.20 -22.84
N PRO A 224 -2.65 -23.81 -22.44
CA PRO A 224 -3.04 -22.40 -22.39
C PRO A 224 -2.11 -21.55 -21.51
N ALA A 225 -1.56 -22.13 -20.44
CA ALA A 225 -0.60 -21.46 -19.57
C ALA A 225 0.76 -21.27 -20.27
N GLY A 226 1.28 -22.30 -20.94
CA GLY A 226 2.52 -22.22 -21.71
C GLY A 226 2.42 -21.22 -22.87
N LEU A 227 1.31 -21.22 -23.60
CA LEU A 227 1.05 -20.23 -24.65
C LEU A 227 1.00 -18.80 -24.10
N ALA A 228 0.33 -18.59 -22.97
CA ALA A 228 0.27 -17.28 -22.32
C ALA A 228 1.67 -16.78 -21.94
N THR A 229 2.51 -17.64 -21.36
CA THR A 229 3.91 -17.32 -21.05
C THR A 229 4.73 -17.00 -22.30
N LEU A 230 4.55 -17.77 -23.39
CA LEU A 230 5.24 -17.50 -24.65
C LEU A 230 4.84 -16.14 -25.25
N LEU A 231 3.55 -15.80 -25.21
CA LEU A 231 3.05 -14.51 -25.67
C LEU A 231 3.51 -13.37 -24.77
N GLU A 232 3.62 -13.59 -23.46
CA GLU A 232 4.16 -12.61 -22.52
C GLU A 232 5.64 -12.32 -22.79
N HIS A 233 6.44 -13.35 -23.09
CA HIS A 233 7.86 -13.19 -23.44
C HIS A 233 8.04 -12.50 -24.79
N THR A 234 7.29 -12.94 -25.80
CA THR A 234 7.43 -12.43 -27.18
C THR A 234 6.66 -11.14 -27.45
N GLU A 235 5.76 -10.73 -26.56
CA GLU A 235 4.80 -9.63 -26.77
C GLU A 235 4.05 -9.74 -28.13
N GLY A 236 3.82 -10.97 -28.61
CA GLY A 236 3.22 -11.25 -29.93
C GLY A 236 4.14 -10.99 -31.13
N TRP A 237 5.45 -10.80 -30.93
CA TRP A 237 6.40 -10.57 -32.01
C TRP A 237 6.56 -11.81 -32.91
N ALA A 238 6.13 -11.70 -34.16
CA ALA A 238 6.02 -12.82 -35.10
C ALA A 238 7.33 -13.61 -35.31
N ALA A 239 8.45 -12.92 -35.54
CA ALA A 239 9.75 -13.59 -35.68
C ALA A 239 10.21 -14.25 -34.37
N GLY A 240 9.94 -13.62 -33.23
CA GLY A 240 10.17 -14.22 -31.91
C GLY A 240 9.40 -15.52 -31.75
N LEU A 241 8.07 -15.48 -31.92
CA LEU A 241 7.20 -16.65 -31.85
C LEU A 241 7.67 -17.78 -32.78
N ARG A 242 8.08 -17.45 -34.00
CA ARG A 242 8.59 -18.44 -34.96
C ARG A 242 9.92 -19.05 -34.52
N LEU A 243 10.86 -18.23 -34.03
CA LEU A 243 12.16 -18.74 -33.55
C LEU A 243 11.98 -19.67 -32.34
N PHE A 244 11.03 -19.35 -31.46
CA PHE A 244 10.62 -20.24 -30.36
C PHE A 244 9.95 -21.52 -30.89
N ALA A 245 9.03 -21.42 -31.85
CA ALA A 245 8.38 -22.57 -32.47
C ALA A 245 9.41 -23.53 -33.11
N MET A 246 10.42 -22.99 -33.80
CA MET A 246 11.53 -23.76 -34.36
C MET A 246 12.42 -24.41 -33.30
N ALA A 247 12.62 -23.76 -32.15
CA ALA A 247 13.42 -24.30 -31.04
C ALA A 247 12.68 -25.39 -30.25
N LEU A 248 11.36 -25.32 -30.18
CA LEU A 248 10.48 -26.27 -29.50
C LEU A 248 10.12 -27.47 -30.37
N GLN A 249 10.39 -27.40 -31.68
CA GLN A 249 10.16 -28.50 -32.61
C GLN A 249 10.93 -29.75 -32.15
N ASP A 250 10.25 -30.91 -32.16
CA ASP A 250 10.75 -32.22 -31.71
C ASP A 250 11.04 -32.38 -30.20
N GLN A 251 10.62 -31.44 -29.36
CA GLN A 251 10.75 -31.53 -27.89
C GLN A 251 9.54 -32.23 -27.24
N ARG A 252 9.80 -33.16 -26.32
CA ARG A 252 8.75 -33.95 -25.64
C ARG A 252 8.03 -33.20 -24.50
N ASP A 253 8.55 -32.06 -24.06
CA ASP A 253 8.04 -31.31 -22.90
C ASP A 253 8.10 -29.78 -23.16
N ALA A 254 7.34 -29.35 -24.18
CA ALA A 254 7.37 -27.98 -24.68
C ALA A 254 6.88 -26.95 -23.63
N ASP A 255 5.85 -27.29 -22.84
CA ASP A 255 5.32 -26.42 -21.78
C ASP A 255 6.38 -26.06 -20.73
N ARG A 256 7.16 -27.06 -20.29
CA ARG A 256 8.23 -26.83 -19.32
C ARG A 256 9.36 -25.98 -19.92
N LEU A 257 9.67 -26.20 -21.19
CA LEU A 257 10.72 -25.46 -21.88
C LEU A 257 10.36 -23.98 -22.06
N VAL A 258 9.11 -23.65 -22.35
CA VAL A 258 8.68 -22.23 -22.49
C VAL A 258 8.94 -21.43 -21.21
N GLY A 259 8.78 -22.02 -20.02
CA GLY A 259 9.11 -21.38 -18.75
C GLY A 259 10.61 -21.19 -18.49
N THR A 260 11.47 -21.85 -19.27
CA THR A 260 12.95 -21.78 -19.14
C THR A 260 13.65 -21.05 -20.28
N ILE A 261 12.99 -20.93 -21.44
CA ILE A 261 13.50 -20.26 -22.64
C ILE A 261 13.38 -18.74 -22.43
N THR A 262 14.49 -18.03 -22.57
CA THR A 262 14.64 -16.58 -22.32
C THR A 262 15.20 -15.91 -23.58
N GLY A 263 15.39 -14.59 -23.56
CA GLY A 263 16.12 -13.87 -24.61
C GLY A 263 17.56 -14.35 -24.84
N LYS A 264 18.07 -15.29 -24.03
CA LYS A 264 19.41 -15.89 -24.09
C LYS A 264 19.51 -17.08 -25.04
N ASP A 265 18.39 -17.61 -25.53
CA ASP A 265 18.42 -18.78 -26.41
C ASP A 265 19.07 -18.48 -27.76
N ALA A 266 19.96 -19.37 -28.20
CA ALA A 266 20.93 -19.08 -29.25
C ALA A 266 20.31 -18.59 -30.57
N GLY A 267 19.15 -19.11 -30.96
CA GLY A 267 18.45 -18.68 -32.18
C GLY A 267 17.84 -17.28 -32.10
N VAL A 268 17.20 -16.95 -30.98
CA VAL A 268 16.58 -15.63 -30.74
C VAL A 268 17.66 -14.57 -30.49
N ALA A 269 18.67 -14.93 -29.68
CA ALA A 269 19.81 -14.08 -29.40
C ALA A 269 20.58 -13.73 -30.68
N ALA A 270 20.89 -14.71 -31.55
CA ALA A 270 21.61 -14.46 -32.80
C ALA A 270 20.85 -13.45 -33.68
N TYR A 271 19.54 -13.63 -33.85
CA TYR A 271 18.71 -12.71 -34.61
C TYR A 271 18.76 -11.28 -34.03
N LEU A 272 18.48 -11.13 -32.72
CA LEU A 272 18.44 -9.81 -32.08
C LEU A 272 19.81 -9.12 -32.10
N VAL A 273 20.91 -9.87 -31.95
CA VAL A 273 22.26 -9.33 -32.06
C VAL A 273 22.51 -8.84 -33.48
N ASP A 274 22.24 -9.64 -34.50
CA ASP A 274 22.64 -9.31 -35.87
C ASP A 274 21.72 -8.28 -36.54
N GLU A 275 20.40 -8.37 -36.33
CA GLU A 275 19.40 -7.50 -36.98
C GLU A 275 19.09 -6.21 -36.23
N VAL A 276 19.28 -6.21 -34.90
CA VAL A 276 18.92 -5.06 -34.05
C VAL A 276 20.17 -4.40 -33.49
N LEU A 277 21.05 -5.15 -32.82
CA LEU A 277 22.15 -4.58 -32.03
C LEU A 277 23.39 -4.20 -32.87
N ARG A 278 23.83 -5.06 -33.79
CA ARG A 278 25.03 -4.82 -34.63
C ARG A 278 24.85 -3.70 -35.64
N VAL A 279 23.62 -3.45 -36.06
CA VAL A 279 23.26 -2.37 -36.98
C VAL A 279 23.41 -0.99 -36.30
N GLN A 280 23.39 -0.94 -34.96
CA GLN A 280 23.49 0.33 -34.24
C GLN A 280 24.93 0.88 -34.24
N PRO A 281 25.10 2.22 -34.30
CA PRO A 281 26.38 2.85 -34.07
C PRO A 281 26.96 2.46 -32.69
N PRO A 282 28.29 2.37 -32.52
CA PRO A 282 28.91 1.91 -31.26
C PRO A 282 28.42 2.64 -30.01
N HIS A 283 28.23 3.97 -30.09
CA HIS A 283 27.77 4.78 -28.97
C HIS A 283 26.31 4.49 -28.57
N VAL A 284 25.46 4.07 -29.52
CA VAL A 284 24.05 3.68 -29.27
C VAL A 284 24.02 2.27 -28.67
N ARG A 285 24.85 1.35 -29.17
CA ARG A 285 24.98 0.00 -28.61
C ARG A 285 25.39 0.03 -27.14
N THR A 286 26.41 0.83 -26.78
CA THR A 286 26.81 1.00 -25.37
C THR A 286 25.66 1.53 -24.53
N PHE A 287 24.92 2.52 -25.03
CA PHE A 287 23.75 3.05 -24.32
C PHE A 287 22.66 1.99 -24.06
N LEU A 288 22.32 1.18 -25.08
CA LEU A 288 21.36 0.08 -24.96
C LEU A 288 21.79 -0.95 -23.91
N LEU A 289 23.06 -1.35 -23.91
CA LEU A 289 23.61 -2.29 -22.93
C LEU A 289 23.57 -1.69 -21.51
N GLU A 290 24.09 -0.48 -21.30
CA GLU A 290 24.22 0.11 -19.96
C GLU A 290 22.85 0.46 -19.33
N THR A 291 21.84 0.79 -20.13
CA THR A 291 20.48 1.06 -19.64
C THR A 291 19.63 -0.19 -19.51
N SER A 292 20.09 -1.35 -20.00
CA SER A 292 19.32 -2.60 -19.95
C SER A 292 19.03 -3.08 -18.54
N ILE A 293 19.82 -2.67 -17.55
CA ILE A 293 19.61 -3.01 -16.14
C ILE A 293 18.31 -2.44 -15.55
N LEU A 294 17.70 -1.45 -16.24
CA LEU A 294 16.49 -0.77 -15.80
C LEU A 294 15.27 -1.41 -16.48
N ASP A 295 14.25 -1.79 -15.72
CA ASP A 295 13.01 -2.34 -16.29
C ASP A 295 12.16 -1.25 -16.98
N THR A 296 12.01 -0.11 -16.31
CA THR A 296 11.36 1.09 -16.83
C THR A 296 12.14 2.31 -16.37
N PHE A 297 12.39 3.25 -17.28
CA PHE A 297 13.26 4.38 -16.97
C PHE A 297 12.91 5.64 -17.74
N THR A 298 13.18 6.79 -17.12
CA THR A 298 13.12 8.09 -17.78
C THR A 298 14.49 8.47 -18.36
N PRO A 299 14.56 9.44 -19.28
CA PRO A 299 15.84 9.97 -19.75
C PRO A 299 16.75 10.42 -18.60
N GLU A 300 16.21 11.03 -17.55
CA GLU A 300 16.97 11.53 -16.41
C GLU A 300 17.61 10.40 -15.60
N LEU A 301 16.90 9.28 -15.42
CA LEU A 301 17.46 8.09 -14.77
C LEU A 301 18.54 7.46 -15.65
N ALA A 302 18.30 7.35 -16.97
CA ALA A 302 19.31 6.85 -17.90
C ALA A 302 20.59 7.70 -17.89
N GLU A 303 20.47 9.02 -17.84
CA GLU A 303 21.61 9.94 -17.76
C GLU A 303 22.36 9.80 -16.43
N ALA A 304 21.64 9.68 -15.31
CA ALA A 304 22.26 9.48 -14.01
C ALA A 304 23.03 8.14 -13.90
N VAL A 305 22.48 7.07 -14.46
CA VAL A 305 23.09 5.73 -14.43
C VAL A 305 24.31 5.68 -15.36
N THR A 306 24.16 6.15 -16.60
CA THR A 306 25.21 6.04 -17.64
C THR A 306 26.26 7.16 -17.56
N GLY A 307 25.93 8.30 -16.95
CA GLY A 307 26.75 9.52 -16.94
C GLY A 307 26.71 10.32 -18.24
N ARG A 308 25.73 10.05 -19.11
CA ARG A 308 25.57 10.71 -20.42
C ARG A 308 24.65 11.93 -20.33
N GLY A 309 24.71 12.82 -21.33
CA GLY A 309 23.81 13.98 -21.46
C GLY A 309 22.95 13.97 -22.72
N ASP A 310 22.94 12.85 -23.46
CA ASP A 310 22.22 12.70 -24.73
C ASP A 310 21.13 11.61 -24.71
N ALA A 311 20.78 11.07 -23.54
CA ALA A 311 19.87 9.92 -23.42
C ALA A 311 18.48 10.25 -23.97
N ARG A 312 17.97 11.45 -23.71
CA ARG A 312 16.67 11.89 -24.26
C ARG A 312 16.65 11.83 -25.79
N ARG A 313 17.71 12.31 -26.45
CA ARG A 313 17.82 12.29 -27.92
C ARG A 313 17.94 10.87 -28.44
N LEU A 314 18.72 10.03 -27.77
CA LEU A 314 18.89 8.61 -28.13
C LEU A 314 17.58 7.83 -28.00
N LEU A 315 16.83 8.01 -26.92
CA LEU A 315 15.56 7.31 -26.70
C LEU A 315 14.50 7.71 -27.73
N VAL A 316 14.38 9.01 -28.05
CA VAL A 316 13.49 9.47 -29.12
C VAL A 316 13.92 8.88 -30.46
N HIS A 317 15.22 8.83 -30.75
CA HIS A 317 15.73 8.22 -31.98
C HIS A 317 15.41 6.72 -32.04
N LEU A 318 15.73 5.96 -30.99
CA LEU A 318 15.49 4.51 -30.88
C LEU A 318 14.01 4.16 -30.99
N HIS A 319 13.14 4.92 -30.32
CA HIS A 319 11.70 4.76 -30.42
C HIS A 319 11.19 5.03 -31.84
N ARG A 320 11.60 6.16 -32.44
CA ARG A 320 11.20 6.50 -33.82
C ARG A 320 11.61 5.44 -34.84
N HIS A 321 12.75 4.78 -34.65
CA HIS A 321 13.29 3.77 -35.57
C HIS A 321 12.85 2.33 -35.21
N ASN A 322 11.92 2.15 -34.26
CA ASN A 322 11.43 0.85 -33.79
C ASN A 322 12.55 -0.11 -33.35
N ALA A 323 13.57 0.41 -32.65
CA ALA A 323 14.71 -0.37 -32.13
C ALA A 323 14.37 -1.09 -30.81
N PHE A 324 13.17 -1.70 -30.72
CA PHE A 324 12.68 -2.43 -29.54
C PHE A 324 12.65 -1.60 -28.24
N VAL A 325 12.50 -0.28 -28.38
CA VAL A 325 12.27 0.69 -27.29
C VAL A 325 10.84 1.21 -27.39
N GLN A 326 10.09 1.06 -26.31
CA GLN A 326 8.67 1.42 -26.25
C GLN A 326 8.41 2.44 -25.13
N PRO A 327 7.56 3.45 -25.35
CA PRO A 327 7.07 4.30 -24.27
C PRO A 327 6.10 3.51 -23.40
N VAL A 328 6.13 3.71 -22.09
CA VAL A 328 5.25 3.02 -21.13
C VAL A 328 3.83 3.59 -21.15
N ALA A 329 3.68 4.87 -21.49
CA ALA A 329 2.38 5.49 -21.75
C ALA A 329 2.51 6.64 -22.75
N GLU A 330 1.41 6.98 -23.44
CA GLU A 330 1.35 8.00 -24.50
C GLU A 330 1.79 9.40 -24.04
N TYR A 331 1.68 9.69 -22.74
CA TYR A 331 2.04 10.97 -22.12
C TYR A 331 3.17 10.87 -21.08
N ALA A 332 3.69 9.67 -20.82
CA ALA A 332 4.78 9.48 -19.85
C ALA A 332 6.12 9.54 -20.57
N ALA A 333 7.06 10.34 -20.03
CA ALA A 333 8.45 10.36 -20.48
C ALA A 333 9.25 9.13 -19.98
N ALA A 334 8.60 7.97 -19.91
CA ALA A 334 9.19 6.72 -19.44
C ALA A 334 9.24 5.70 -20.59
N TYR A 335 10.36 4.99 -20.68
CA TYR A 335 10.64 4.01 -21.71
C TYR A 335 10.91 2.65 -21.06
N ARG A 336 10.59 1.60 -21.80
CA ARG A 336 11.00 0.23 -21.51
C ARG A 336 11.56 -0.41 -22.77
N PHE A 337 12.45 -1.39 -22.58
CA PHE A 337 12.81 -2.29 -23.66
C PHE A 337 11.73 -3.36 -23.83
N HIS A 338 11.62 -3.87 -25.05
CA HIS A 338 10.91 -5.13 -25.27
C HIS A 338 11.57 -6.24 -24.44
N ARG A 339 10.78 -7.10 -23.79
CA ARG A 339 11.27 -8.08 -22.79
C ARG A 339 12.44 -8.95 -23.26
N LEU A 340 12.30 -9.69 -24.36
CA LEU A 340 13.40 -10.51 -24.92
C LEU A 340 14.68 -9.71 -25.22
N PHE A 341 14.51 -8.48 -25.69
CA PHE A 341 15.66 -7.62 -25.99
C PHE A 341 16.36 -7.17 -24.71
N ALA A 342 15.61 -6.81 -23.67
CA ALA A 342 16.15 -6.45 -22.36
C ALA A 342 16.96 -7.61 -21.74
N GLU A 343 16.42 -8.82 -21.78
CA GLU A 343 17.06 -10.03 -21.26
C GLU A 343 18.39 -10.34 -21.97
N LEU A 344 18.40 -10.24 -23.31
CA LEU A 344 19.61 -10.38 -24.12
C LEU A 344 20.65 -9.33 -23.76
N LEU A 345 20.25 -8.05 -23.70
CA LEU A 345 21.15 -6.94 -23.41
C LEU A 345 21.79 -7.08 -22.01
N ARG A 346 21.00 -7.49 -20.99
CA ARG A 346 21.50 -7.76 -19.63
C ARG A 346 22.53 -8.87 -19.63
N ALA A 347 22.24 -9.98 -20.32
CA ALA A 347 23.16 -11.11 -20.44
C ALA A 347 24.47 -10.69 -21.12
N GLN A 348 24.37 -9.92 -22.21
CA GLN A 348 25.52 -9.44 -22.95
C GLN A 348 26.35 -8.43 -22.14
N LEU A 349 25.72 -7.51 -21.42
CA LEU A 349 26.40 -6.57 -20.53
C LEU A 349 27.18 -7.31 -19.43
N LEU A 350 26.54 -8.29 -18.79
CA LEU A 350 27.15 -9.08 -17.72
C LEU A 350 28.35 -9.90 -18.25
N CYS A 351 28.25 -10.49 -19.44
CA CYS A 351 29.36 -11.23 -20.04
C CYS A 351 30.50 -10.33 -20.51
N GLU A 352 30.20 -9.17 -21.11
CA GLU A 352 31.20 -8.25 -21.65
C GLU A 352 31.92 -7.45 -20.54
N ASN A 353 31.18 -6.95 -19.53
CA ASN A 353 31.72 -6.08 -18.49
C ASN A 353 30.99 -6.25 -17.12
N PRO A 354 31.31 -7.31 -16.35
CA PRO A 354 30.71 -7.53 -15.03
C PRO A 354 30.89 -6.37 -14.06
N GLN A 355 32.09 -5.77 -14.00
CA GLN A 355 32.38 -4.66 -13.09
C GLN A 355 31.57 -3.41 -13.42
N ARG A 356 31.34 -3.16 -14.73
CA ARG A 356 30.50 -2.04 -15.18
C ARG A 356 29.05 -2.27 -14.79
N THR A 357 28.56 -3.50 -14.88
CA THR A 357 27.20 -3.89 -14.47
C THR A 357 26.95 -3.52 -13.00
N ALA A 358 27.84 -3.95 -12.09
CA ALA A 358 27.72 -3.61 -10.67
C ALA A 358 27.73 -2.09 -10.44
N ALA A 359 28.62 -1.35 -11.09
CA ALA A 359 28.68 0.12 -10.96
C ALA A 359 27.39 0.81 -11.43
N LEU A 360 26.77 0.35 -12.52
CA LEU A 360 25.52 0.89 -13.03
C LEU A 360 24.36 0.63 -12.04
N HIS A 361 24.29 -0.58 -11.47
CA HIS A 361 23.33 -0.90 -10.42
C HIS A 361 23.53 -0.01 -9.17
N SER A 362 24.77 0.22 -8.73
CA SER A 362 25.04 1.15 -7.62
C SER A 362 24.63 2.59 -7.94
N HIS A 363 24.79 3.05 -9.19
CA HIS A 363 24.33 4.39 -9.60
C HIS A 363 22.81 4.49 -9.60
N ALA A 364 22.12 3.47 -10.10
CA ALA A 364 20.66 3.38 -10.08
C ALA A 364 20.14 3.40 -8.64
N ALA A 365 20.73 2.58 -7.75
CA ALA A 365 20.37 2.51 -6.34
C ALA A 365 20.43 3.89 -5.66
N ARG A 366 21.54 4.64 -5.82
CA ARG A 366 21.68 5.98 -5.24
C ARG A 366 20.66 6.98 -5.79
N TRP A 367 20.47 7.02 -7.12
CA TRP A 367 19.55 7.97 -7.74
C TRP A 367 18.09 7.73 -7.34
N LEU A 368 17.70 6.46 -7.20
CA LEU A 368 16.36 6.04 -6.76
C LEU A 368 16.17 6.33 -5.27
N ALA A 369 17.21 6.10 -4.45
CA ALA A 369 17.20 6.42 -3.02
C ALA A 369 16.98 7.93 -2.80
N ASP A 370 17.71 8.79 -3.53
CA ASP A 370 17.56 10.26 -3.45
C ASP A 370 16.12 10.77 -3.77
N ARG A 371 15.29 9.93 -4.40
CA ARG A 371 13.89 10.22 -4.77
C ARG A 371 12.86 9.49 -3.91
N GLY A 372 13.29 8.78 -2.87
CA GLY A 372 12.41 8.02 -1.98
C GLY A 372 11.85 6.73 -2.59
N GLN A 373 12.41 6.22 -3.69
CA GLN A 373 12.00 4.95 -4.30
C GLN A 373 12.73 3.77 -3.64
N THR A 374 12.44 3.54 -2.35
CA THR A 374 13.19 2.64 -1.45
C THR A 374 13.32 1.21 -1.96
N VAL A 375 12.22 0.60 -2.41
CA VAL A 375 12.22 -0.83 -2.79
C VAL A 375 13.09 -1.08 -4.02
N ASP A 376 12.94 -0.25 -5.04
CA ASP A 376 13.70 -0.40 -6.28
C ASP A 376 15.18 -0.03 -6.05
N ALA A 377 15.46 0.97 -5.21
CA ALA A 377 16.82 1.33 -4.82
C ALA A 377 17.55 0.17 -4.12
N ILE A 378 16.90 -0.49 -3.15
CA ILE A 378 17.44 -1.66 -2.45
C ILE A 378 17.63 -2.82 -3.43
N GLY A 379 16.67 -3.07 -4.31
CA GLY A 379 16.79 -4.10 -5.35
C GLY A 379 18.04 -3.90 -6.22
N HIS A 380 18.28 -2.68 -6.69
CA HIS A 380 19.49 -2.37 -7.45
C HIS A 380 20.78 -2.49 -6.61
N ALA A 381 20.79 -2.11 -5.33
CA ALA A 381 21.96 -2.28 -4.47
C ALA A 381 22.34 -3.76 -4.28
N ILE A 382 21.34 -4.64 -4.19
CA ILE A 382 21.54 -6.08 -4.06
C ILE A 382 22.05 -6.71 -5.35
N GLU A 383 21.53 -6.29 -6.52
CA GLU A 383 22.07 -6.70 -7.82
C GLU A 383 23.53 -6.24 -8.01
N ALA A 384 23.93 -5.12 -7.38
CA ALA A 384 25.33 -4.69 -7.31
C ALA A 384 26.17 -5.49 -6.29
N GLN A 385 25.57 -6.42 -5.53
CA GLN A 385 26.15 -7.13 -4.39
C GLN A 385 26.63 -6.20 -3.25
N ASP A 386 26.09 -4.98 -3.18
CA ASP A 386 26.42 -3.97 -2.16
C ASP A 386 25.36 -3.98 -1.05
N TRP A 387 25.43 -5.03 -0.23
CA TRP A 387 24.52 -5.24 0.90
C TRP A 387 24.60 -4.14 1.96
N SER A 388 25.78 -3.53 2.14
CA SER A 388 25.96 -2.38 3.02
C SER A 388 25.08 -1.22 2.59
N THR A 389 25.15 -0.82 1.31
CA THR A 389 24.32 0.27 0.79
C THR A 389 22.84 -0.08 0.83
N ALA A 390 22.46 -1.34 0.55
CA ALA A 390 21.07 -1.79 0.67
C ALA A 390 20.52 -1.60 2.10
N ALA A 391 21.30 -1.98 3.11
CA ALA A 391 20.91 -1.82 4.50
C ALA A 391 20.89 -0.35 4.94
N THR A 392 21.87 0.46 4.49
CA THR A 392 21.88 1.90 4.74
C THR A 392 20.62 2.58 4.18
N ILE A 393 20.24 2.28 2.94
CA ILE A 393 19.00 2.82 2.36
C ILE A 393 17.78 2.41 3.19
N ALA A 394 17.69 1.15 3.63
CA ALA A 394 16.56 0.67 4.44
C ALA A 394 16.46 1.43 5.79
N VAL A 395 17.58 1.68 6.44
CA VAL A 395 17.63 2.40 7.72
C VAL A 395 17.38 3.89 7.52
N ASP A 396 18.07 4.55 6.58
CA ASP A 396 17.95 5.99 6.33
C ASP A 396 16.57 6.39 5.80
N HIS A 397 15.87 5.47 5.13
CA HIS A 397 14.48 5.64 4.72
C HIS A 397 13.48 5.10 5.76
N TYR A 398 13.91 4.88 7.01
CA TYR A 398 13.05 4.56 8.16
C TYR A 398 12.19 3.30 7.99
N ALA A 399 12.60 2.35 7.14
CA ALA A 399 11.81 1.17 6.79
C ALA A 399 11.76 0.07 7.88
N VAL A 400 12.43 0.27 9.02
CA VAL A 400 12.53 -0.72 10.11
C VAL A 400 11.17 -1.11 10.67
N GLY A 401 10.22 -0.17 10.77
CA GLY A 401 8.85 -0.47 11.19
C GLY A 401 8.16 -1.46 10.26
N GLN A 402 8.24 -1.22 8.94
CA GLN A 402 7.68 -2.11 7.92
C GLN A 402 8.33 -3.50 7.96
N LEU A 403 9.66 -3.57 8.17
CA LEU A 403 10.37 -4.84 8.31
C LEU A 403 9.91 -5.65 9.54
N VAL A 404 9.62 -4.99 10.67
CA VAL A 404 9.11 -5.66 11.87
C VAL A 404 7.67 -6.16 11.67
N ILE A 405 6.83 -5.38 10.97
CA ILE A 405 5.41 -5.71 10.78
C ILE A 405 5.20 -6.77 9.70
N GLU A 406 5.82 -6.60 8.53
CA GLU A 406 5.62 -7.50 7.38
C GLU A 406 6.55 -8.71 7.40
N GLY A 407 7.68 -8.61 8.12
CA GLY A 407 8.71 -9.64 8.16
C GLY A 407 9.22 -10.04 6.78
N ARG A 408 9.65 -11.30 6.64
CA ARG A 408 10.17 -11.84 5.36
C ARG A 408 9.11 -12.04 4.27
N HIS A 409 7.83 -11.94 4.62
CA HIS A 409 6.73 -12.07 3.66
C HIS A 409 6.44 -10.74 2.96
N GLY A 410 6.83 -9.62 3.57
CA GLY A 410 6.81 -8.29 2.95
C GLY A 410 7.80 -8.17 1.79
N ARG A 411 7.51 -7.27 0.85
CA ARG A 411 8.36 -7.08 -0.35
C ARG A 411 9.80 -6.70 0.03
N LEU A 412 9.96 -5.80 1.00
CA LEU A 412 11.28 -5.39 1.50
C LEU A 412 11.96 -6.50 2.28
N GLY A 413 11.24 -7.19 3.17
CA GLY A 413 11.81 -8.25 3.97
C GLY A 413 12.22 -9.48 3.15
N ALA A 414 11.48 -9.83 2.11
CA ALA A 414 11.84 -10.92 1.19
C ALA A 414 13.16 -10.65 0.45
N ILE A 415 13.36 -9.39 0.04
CA ILE A 415 14.58 -8.94 -0.64
C ILE A 415 15.77 -8.92 0.33
N LEU A 416 15.58 -8.34 1.53
CA LEU A 416 16.63 -8.21 2.54
C LEU A 416 16.90 -9.50 3.33
N ALA A 417 16.04 -10.52 3.25
CA ALA A 417 16.27 -11.83 3.87
C ALA A 417 17.50 -12.56 3.29
N GLN A 418 17.99 -12.12 2.13
CA GLN A 418 19.20 -12.64 1.48
C GLN A 418 20.49 -12.00 2.01
N LEU A 419 20.38 -10.99 2.89
CA LEU A 419 21.52 -10.27 3.44
C LEU A 419 22.47 -11.23 4.18
N PRO A 420 23.77 -11.26 3.82
CA PRO A 420 24.76 -12.09 4.50
C PRO A 420 24.88 -11.73 5.98
N GLU A 421 24.86 -12.74 6.85
CA GLU A 421 24.98 -12.52 8.29
C GLU A 421 26.33 -11.90 8.66
N ASP A 422 27.39 -12.08 7.89
CA ASP A 422 28.74 -11.56 8.15
C ASP A 422 28.98 -10.14 7.59
N CYS A 423 27.95 -9.46 7.07
CA CYS A 423 28.07 -8.09 6.57
C CYS A 423 28.60 -7.14 7.67
N ASP A 424 29.68 -6.40 7.35
CA ASP A 424 30.37 -5.51 8.30
C ASP A 424 29.79 -4.08 8.27
N SER A 425 28.48 -3.98 8.56
CA SER A 425 27.70 -2.73 8.63
C SER A 425 26.74 -2.77 9.82
N ALA A 426 26.63 -1.64 10.53
CA ALA A 426 25.71 -1.52 11.66
C ALA A 426 24.24 -1.52 11.19
N GLU A 427 23.96 -0.87 10.07
CA GLU A 427 22.66 -0.85 9.40
C GLU A 427 22.22 -2.26 9.00
N ALA A 428 23.16 -3.06 8.47
CA ALA A 428 22.91 -4.46 8.12
C ALA A 428 22.54 -5.30 9.35
N ALA A 429 23.19 -5.05 10.49
CA ALA A 429 22.85 -5.69 11.76
C ALA A 429 21.47 -5.23 12.28
N ILE A 430 21.11 -3.94 12.15
CA ILE A 430 19.76 -3.43 12.49
C ILE A 430 18.67 -4.05 11.63
N VAL A 431 18.87 -4.14 10.31
CA VAL A 431 17.92 -4.80 9.39
C VAL A 431 17.76 -6.28 9.77
N SER A 432 18.87 -6.96 10.09
CA SER A 432 18.85 -8.35 10.54
C SER A 432 18.13 -8.52 11.89
N ALA A 433 18.27 -7.56 12.80
CA ALA A 433 17.57 -7.54 14.08
C ALA A 433 16.06 -7.36 13.87
N ALA A 434 15.65 -6.43 13.00
CA ALA A 434 14.25 -6.21 12.65
C ALA A 434 13.58 -7.47 12.07
N LEU A 435 14.24 -8.13 11.11
CA LEU A 435 13.75 -9.39 10.54
C LEU A 435 13.71 -10.53 11.57
N ALA A 436 14.73 -10.63 12.44
CA ALA A 436 14.74 -11.62 13.51
C ALA A 436 13.60 -11.43 14.52
N LEU A 437 13.26 -10.17 14.84
CA LEU A 437 12.14 -9.83 15.70
C LEU A 437 10.80 -10.20 15.03
N ALA A 438 10.64 -9.93 13.73
CA ALA A 438 9.45 -10.35 12.97
C ALA A 438 9.28 -11.89 12.94
N ASP A 439 10.39 -12.63 12.91
CA ASP A 439 10.42 -14.10 12.99
C ASP A 439 10.28 -14.64 14.44
N ALA A 440 9.96 -13.78 15.43
CA ALA A 440 9.88 -14.11 16.86
C ALA A 440 11.16 -14.79 17.42
N SER A 441 12.32 -14.38 16.92
CA SER A 441 13.64 -14.90 17.31
C SER A 441 14.40 -13.89 18.18
N ASP A 442 13.93 -13.68 19.42
CA ASP A 442 14.41 -12.66 20.36
C ASP A 442 15.93 -12.71 20.61
N ASP A 443 16.50 -13.92 20.74
CA ASP A 443 17.94 -14.09 20.98
C ASP A 443 18.78 -13.65 19.77
N ARG A 444 18.28 -13.92 18.56
CA ARG A 444 18.93 -13.48 17.32
C ARG A 444 18.81 -11.96 17.17
N CYS A 445 17.65 -11.38 17.49
CA CYS A 445 17.47 -9.93 17.51
C CYS A 445 18.47 -9.27 18.48
N ALA A 446 18.53 -9.75 19.73
CA ALA A 446 19.46 -9.23 20.75
C ALA A 446 20.93 -9.31 20.32
N LEU A 447 21.34 -10.43 19.71
CA LEU A 447 22.70 -10.62 19.21
C LEU A 447 23.04 -9.58 18.12
N GLN A 448 22.12 -9.33 17.19
CA GLN A 448 22.35 -8.40 16.09
C GLN A 448 22.33 -6.94 16.56
N LEU A 449 21.46 -6.57 17.51
CA LEU A 449 21.49 -5.23 18.14
C LEU A 449 22.83 -4.98 18.86
N ALA A 450 23.28 -5.94 19.68
CA ALA A 450 24.58 -5.83 20.37
C ALA A 450 25.75 -5.69 19.37
N ARG A 451 25.68 -6.40 18.24
CA ARG A 451 26.67 -6.26 17.17
C ARG A 451 26.61 -4.90 16.48
N ALA A 452 25.42 -4.36 16.20
CA ALA A 452 25.28 -3.03 15.60
C ALA A 452 25.95 -1.96 16.49
N GLN A 453 25.73 -2.05 17.81
CA GLN A 453 26.35 -1.16 18.80
C GLN A 453 27.88 -1.32 18.86
N ASP A 454 28.40 -2.55 18.85
CA ASP A 454 29.86 -2.79 18.83
C ASP A 454 30.52 -2.27 17.53
N LEU A 455 29.87 -2.44 16.38
CA LEU A 455 30.38 -1.94 15.09
C LEU A 455 30.49 -0.41 15.06
N VAL A 456 29.50 0.28 15.62
CA VAL A 456 29.48 1.75 15.74
C VAL A 456 30.63 2.21 16.63
N ILE A 457 30.82 1.59 17.80
CA ILE A 457 31.87 1.95 18.76
C ILE A 457 33.25 1.74 18.14
N ARG A 458 33.48 0.62 17.43
CA ARG A 458 34.80 0.28 16.88
C ARG A 458 35.25 1.20 15.76
N ARG A 459 34.32 1.79 15.01
CA ARG A 459 34.64 2.56 13.80
C ARG A 459 34.55 4.08 13.97
N ASP A 460 34.21 4.56 15.17
CA ASP A 460 33.99 5.99 15.45
C ASP A 460 33.03 6.63 14.44
N TRP A 461 32.02 5.85 14.02
CA TRP A 461 31.07 6.27 12.99
C TRP A 461 30.07 7.28 13.55
N GLU A 462 29.76 8.31 12.77
CA GLU A 462 28.68 9.23 13.09
C GLU A 462 27.35 8.46 13.10
N TYR A 463 26.70 8.45 14.26
CA TYR A 463 25.41 7.81 14.47
C TYR A 463 24.35 8.58 13.69
N SER A 464 23.92 8.07 12.53
CA SER A 464 22.84 8.72 11.77
C SER A 464 21.58 8.77 12.64
N GLN A 465 20.80 9.85 12.52
CA GLN A 465 19.56 9.98 13.31
C GLN A 465 18.61 8.80 13.07
N ALA A 466 18.59 8.28 11.84
CA ALA A 466 17.76 7.14 11.46
C ALA A 466 18.25 5.83 12.10
N LEU A 467 19.58 5.58 12.10
CA LEU A 467 20.17 4.42 12.76
C LEU A 467 19.92 4.44 14.27
N ALA A 468 20.08 5.61 14.91
CA ALA A 468 19.83 5.79 16.33
C ALA A 468 18.37 5.50 16.72
N LEU A 469 17.45 6.00 15.89
CA LEU A 469 16.04 5.78 16.10
C LEU A 469 15.68 4.30 15.91
N ALA A 470 16.23 3.65 14.89
CA ALA A 470 16.01 2.23 14.64
C ALA A 470 16.51 1.34 15.79
N ASP A 471 17.73 1.57 16.29
CA ASP A 471 18.28 0.85 17.44
C ASP A 471 17.38 1.02 18.68
N SER A 472 16.96 2.26 18.96
CA SER A 472 16.09 2.57 20.10
C SER A 472 14.72 1.90 20.01
N ILE A 473 14.07 1.94 18.84
CA ILE A 473 12.77 1.29 18.62
C ILE A 473 12.91 -0.23 18.76
N LEU A 474 13.90 -0.84 18.12
CA LEU A 474 14.10 -2.28 18.20
C LEU A 474 14.44 -2.73 19.63
N GLY A 475 15.17 -1.92 20.40
CA GLY A 475 15.40 -2.16 21.83
C GLY A 475 14.09 -2.19 22.65
N VAL A 476 13.20 -1.22 22.44
CA VAL A 476 11.87 -1.20 23.08
C VAL A 476 11.04 -2.43 22.69
N LEU A 477 11.04 -2.80 21.40
CA LEU A 477 10.24 -3.91 20.92
C LEU A 477 10.81 -5.27 21.34
N LEU A 478 12.13 -5.42 21.44
CA LEU A 478 12.79 -6.60 21.97
C LEU A 478 12.47 -6.79 23.46
N ALA A 479 12.52 -5.71 24.26
CA ALA A 479 12.11 -5.76 25.67
C ALA A 479 10.63 -6.16 25.80
N ALA A 480 9.77 -5.66 24.90
CA ALA A 480 8.36 -6.05 24.86
C ALA A 480 8.17 -7.53 24.49
N ALA A 481 8.91 -8.05 23.49
CA ALA A 481 8.86 -9.45 23.07
C ALA A 481 9.29 -10.41 24.21
N ARG A 482 10.31 -10.02 24.98
CA ARG A 482 10.78 -10.75 26.17
C ARG A 482 9.91 -10.59 27.42
N ALA A 483 8.80 -9.85 27.30
CA ALA A 483 7.93 -9.48 28.42
C ALA A 483 8.63 -8.73 29.56
N ASP A 484 9.75 -8.03 29.29
CA ASP A 484 10.40 -7.13 30.25
C ASP A 484 9.74 -5.74 30.20
N HIS A 485 8.57 -5.65 30.81
CA HIS A 485 7.78 -4.42 30.83
C HIS A 485 8.47 -3.29 31.63
N ALA A 486 9.38 -3.60 32.54
CA ALA A 486 10.13 -2.58 33.28
C ALA A 486 11.15 -1.89 32.36
N GLU A 487 11.88 -2.68 31.58
CA GLU A 487 12.82 -2.17 30.57
C GLU A 487 12.10 -1.37 29.48
N VAL A 488 10.93 -1.82 29.01
CA VAL A 488 10.10 -1.05 28.06
C VAL A 488 9.79 0.36 28.59
N LEU A 489 9.34 0.47 29.85
CA LEU A 489 9.02 1.76 30.46
C LEU A 489 10.25 2.65 30.67
N GLN A 490 11.42 2.04 30.86
CA GLN A 490 12.69 2.76 30.99
C GLN A 490 13.17 3.33 29.64
N LEU A 491 13.07 2.56 28.56
CA LEU A 491 13.58 2.93 27.23
C LEU A 491 12.63 3.89 26.47
N SER A 492 11.31 3.69 26.60
CA SER A 492 10.29 4.41 25.80
C SER A 492 10.40 5.94 25.81
N PRO A 493 10.67 6.63 26.95
CA PRO A 493 10.73 8.10 26.96
C PRO A 493 11.82 8.69 26.04
N ALA A 494 12.98 8.03 25.97
CA ALA A 494 14.06 8.46 25.09
C ALA A 494 13.71 8.24 23.61
N THR A 495 13.10 7.09 23.29
CA THR A 495 12.62 6.77 21.93
C THR A 495 11.55 7.74 21.45
N GLU A 496 10.60 8.10 22.32
CA GLU A 496 9.56 9.09 21.99
C GLU A 496 10.12 10.49 21.76
N GLN A 497 11.14 10.88 22.55
CA GLN A 497 11.82 12.14 22.35
C GLN A 497 12.58 12.15 21.01
N ALA A 498 13.22 11.05 20.64
CA ALA A 498 13.87 10.89 19.34
C ALA A 498 12.85 10.98 18.18
N LEU A 499 11.71 10.28 18.30
CA LEU A 499 10.60 10.36 17.33
C LEU A 499 10.06 11.79 17.19
N ALA A 500 9.96 12.53 18.30
CA ALA A 500 9.47 13.92 18.28
C ALA A 500 10.48 14.90 17.64
N GLN A 501 11.76 14.53 17.56
CA GLN A 501 12.81 15.30 16.90
C GLN A 501 12.97 14.95 15.41
N THR A 502 12.33 13.87 14.95
CA THR A 502 12.32 13.48 13.53
C THR A 502 11.45 14.45 12.72
N PRO A 503 11.83 14.80 11.47
CA PRO A 503 11.02 15.67 10.61
C PRO A 503 9.57 15.21 10.45
N SER A 504 8.63 16.15 10.36
CA SER A 504 7.18 15.86 10.24
C SER A 504 6.82 15.06 8.99
N GLU A 505 7.59 15.22 7.92
CA GLU A 505 7.42 14.50 6.65
C GLU A 505 7.70 13.00 6.81
N VAL A 506 8.76 12.65 7.53
CA VAL A 506 9.14 11.26 7.83
C VAL A 506 8.12 10.62 8.76
N THR A 507 7.72 11.32 9.83
CA THR A 507 6.71 10.78 10.77
C THR A 507 5.33 10.61 10.14
N ALA A 508 4.99 11.39 9.11
CA ALA A 508 3.78 11.21 8.32
C ALA A 508 3.90 10.05 7.32
N ALA A 509 5.09 9.81 6.76
CA ALA A 509 5.36 8.68 5.86
C ALA A 509 5.47 7.34 6.60
N HIS A 510 5.91 7.37 7.86
CA HIS A 510 6.16 6.20 8.70
C HIS A 510 5.40 6.24 10.05
N PRO A 511 4.06 6.33 10.04
CA PRO A 511 3.25 6.37 11.26
C PRO A 511 3.40 5.11 12.12
N GLU A 512 3.78 3.98 11.51
CA GLU A 512 4.00 2.69 12.16
C GLU A 512 5.07 2.74 13.26
N LEU A 513 6.11 3.57 13.11
CA LEU A 513 7.21 3.67 14.09
C LEU A 513 6.71 4.19 15.45
N ARG A 514 5.86 5.22 15.42
CA ARG A 514 5.20 5.75 16.62
C ARG A 514 4.19 4.75 17.16
N ALA A 515 3.41 4.12 16.29
CA ALA A 515 2.40 3.14 16.68
C ALA A 515 3.01 1.96 17.44
N LEU A 516 4.10 1.37 16.93
CA LEU A 516 4.84 0.27 17.57
C LEU A 516 5.36 0.65 18.96
N THR A 517 6.01 1.81 19.08
CA THR A 517 6.55 2.30 20.36
C THR A 517 5.44 2.56 21.39
N MET A 518 4.38 3.24 20.98
CA MET A 518 3.24 3.56 21.85
C MET A 518 2.45 2.32 22.26
N ALA A 519 2.34 1.33 21.38
CA ALA A 519 1.72 0.04 21.67
C ALA A 519 2.49 -0.72 22.75
N ALA A 520 3.81 -0.87 22.58
CA ALA A 520 4.69 -1.52 23.56
C ALA A 520 4.61 -0.84 24.93
N ARG A 521 4.70 0.49 24.96
CA ARG A 521 4.57 1.28 26.19
C ARG A 521 3.20 1.17 26.84
N GLY A 522 2.12 1.19 26.06
CA GLY A 522 0.76 1.04 26.54
C GLY A 522 0.53 -0.31 27.22
N ILE A 523 1.05 -1.39 26.62
CA ILE A 523 1.02 -2.73 27.21
C ILE A 523 1.86 -2.76 28.49
N ALA A 524 3.07 -2.21 28.49
CA ALA A 524 3.92 -2.18 29.68
C ALA A 524 3.29 -1.39 30.86
N HIS A 525 2.63 -0.26 30.60
CA HIS A 525 1.85 0.46 31.60
C HIS A 525 0.70 -0.37 32.17
N SER A 526 0.03 -1.17 31.32
CA SER A 526 -1.00 -2.10 31.77
C SER A 526 -0.41 -3.09 32.77
N TYR A 527 0.75 -3.66 32.45
CA TYR A 527 1.45 -4.61 33.32
C TYR A 527 1.87 -4.01 34.66
N ALA A 528 2.36 -2.76 34.64
CA ALA A 528 2.70 -2.00 35.84
C ALA A 528 1.46 -1.57 36.68
N GLY A 529 0.24 -1.78 36.17
CA GLY A 529 -1.00 -1.39 36.85
C GLY A 529 -1.39 0.08 36.65
N ALA A 530 -0.66 0.84 35.82
CA ALA A 530 -0.96 2.22 35.45
C ALA A 530 -2.04 2.28 34.37
N VAL A 531 -3.26 1.82 34.71
CA VAL A 531 -4.36 1.57 33.76
C VAL A 531 -4.75 2.83 32.96
N ASP A 532 -4.72 4.01 33.56
CA ASP A 532 -5.04 5.26 32.87
C ASP A 532 -3.98 5.66 31.83
N ALA A 533 -2.70 5.46 32.16
CA ALA A 533 -1.59 5.71 31.23
C ALA A 533 -1.61 4.71 30.08
N ALA A 534 -1.88 3.43 30.37
CA ALA A 534 -2.08 2.39 29.37
C ALA A 534 -3.20 2.74 28.38
N ALA A 535 -4.36 3.14 28.91
CA ALA A 535 -5.50 3.54 28.08
C ALA A 535 -5.18 4.74 27.19
N SER A 536 -4.46 5.75 27.71
CA SER A 536 -4.05 6.92 26.93
C SER A 536 -3.16 6.53 25.76
N CYS A 537 -2.14 5.71 26.00
CA CYS A 537 -1.19 5.28 24.97
C CYS A 537 -1.90 4.49 23.86
N LEU A 538 -2.72 3.51 24.23
CA LEU A 538 -3.43 2.67 23.27
C LEU A 538 -4.51 3.45 22.49
N THR A 539 -5.11 4.48 23.09
CA THR A 539 -6.07 5.34 22.40
C THR A 539 -5.42 6.12 21.26
N GLU A 540 -4.18 6.59 21.44
CA GLU A 540 -3.44 7.27 20.36
C GLU A 540 -3.18 6.34 19.17
N VAL A 541 -2.77 5.09 19.42
CA VAL A 541 -2.54 4.10 18.36
C VAL A 541 -3.83 3.80 17.59
N VAL A 542 -4.93 3.54 18.31
CA VAL A 542 -6.24 3.24 17.69
C VAL A 542 -6.79 4.45 16.91
N GLY A 543 -6.51 5.67 17.37
CA GLY A 543 -6.94 6.90 16.70
C GLY A 543 -6.12 7.25 15.45
N ALA A 544 -4.89 6.74 15.35
CA ALA A 544 -3.97 6.94 14.22
C ALA A 544 -3.88 5.71 13.31
N ALA A 545 -4.96 4.92 13.20
CA ALA A 545 -5.03 3.75 12.35
C ALA A 545 -4.77 4.12 10.88
N ALA A 546 -3.82 3.43 10.24
CA ALA A 546 -3.51 3.57 8.83
C ALA A 546 -3.38 2.19 8.17
N PRO A 547 -3.48 2.10 6.82
CA PRO A 547 -3.28 0.86 6.11
C PRO A 547 -1.86 0.30 6.30
N GLY A 548 -1.72 -1.03 6.38
CA GLY A 548 -0.42 -1.72 6.43
C GLY A 548 0.03 -2.21 7.82
N TYR A 549 -0.69 -1.88 8.89
CA TYR A 549 -0.47 -2.43 10.24
C TYR A 549 -1.79 -2.66 10.99
N GLU A 550 -2.78 -3.21 10.28
CA GLU A 550 -4.11 -3.51 10.78
C GLU A 550 -4.06 -4.46 11.99
N ASP A 551 -3.20 -5.48 11.96
CA ASP A 551 -3.03 -6.44 13.05
C ASP A 551 -2.60 -5.78 14.36
N LEU A 552 -1.64 -4.86 14.30
CA LEU A 552 -1.20 -4.08 15.47
C LEU A 552 -2.36 -3.23 16.01
N THR A 553 -3.08 -2.56 15.11
CA THR A 553 -4.21 -1.69 15.49
C THR A 553 -5.34 -2.48 16.15
N ILE A 554 -5.70 -3.63 15.58
CA ILE A 554 -6.72 -4.55 16.10
C ILE A 554 -6.29 -5.06 17.48
N SER A 555 -5.03 -5.50 17.62
CA SER A 555 -4.48 -5.95 18.90
C SER A 555 -4.55 -4.86 19.97
N CYS A 556 -4.09 -3.64 19.67
CA CYS A 556 -4.18 -2.50 20.59
C CYS A 556 -5.63 -2.16 20.96
N ARG A 557 -6.55 -2.23 20.00
CA ARG A 557 -7.98 -1.98 20.22
C ARG A 557 -8.60 -3.01 21.16
N GLN A 558 -8.24 -4.28 21.03
CA GLN A 558 -8.70 -5.34 21.94
C GLN A 558 -8.21 -5.12 23.37
N HIS A 559 -6.94 -4.76 23.54
CA HIS A 559 -6.36 -4.44 24.86
C HIS A 559 -7.02 -3.21 25.48
N LEU A 560 -7.22 -2.15 24.70
CA LEU A 560 -7.91 -0.95 25.15
C LEU A 560 -9.36 -1.25 25.55
N ALA A 561 -10.09 -2.07 24.79
CA ALA A 561 -11.46 -2.45 25.10
C ALA A 561 -11.55 -3.15 26.47
N LEU A 562 -10.61 -4.04 26.78
CA LEU A 562 -10.58 -4.72 28.08
C LEU A 562 -10.24 -3.76 29.22
N ILE A 563 -9.28 -2.86 29.02
CA ILE A 563 -8.93 -1.82 29.99
C ILE A 563 -10.13 -0.91 30.25
N GLU A 564 -10.85 -0.47 29.22
CA GLU A 564 -12.04 0.38 29.37
C GLU A 564 -13.20 -0.37 30.07
N ALA A 565 -13.33 -1.68 29.87
CA ALA A 565 -14.28 -2.51 30.60
C ALA A 565 -13.94 -2.55 32.10
N HIS A 566 -12.67 -2.74 32.45
CA HIS A 566 -12.19 -2.70 33.83
C HIS A 566 -12.40 -1.32 34.48
N ARG A 567 -12.15 -0.22 33.74
CA ARG A 567 -12.42 1.17 34.18
C ARG A 567 -13.93 1.47 34.34
N GLY A 568 -14.81 0.55 33.96
CA GLY A 568 -16.26 0.70 34.05
C GLY A 568 -16.89 1.52 32.92
N ARG A 569 -16.14 1.82 31.85
CA ARG A 569 -16.61 2.58 30.68
C ARG A 569 -17.23 1.65 29.64
N LEU A 570 -18.28 0.93 30.04
CA LEU A 570 -18.86 -0.20 29.29
C LEU A 570 -19.29 0.14 27.86
N ARG A 571 -19.85 1.33 27.62
CA ARG A 571 -20.23 1.77 26.26
C ARG A 571 -19.03 1.95 25.34
N HIS A 572 -17.91 2.44 25.88
CA HIS A 572 -16.69 2.62 25.09
C HIS A 572 -16.03 1.27 24.80
N ALA A 573 -15.94 0.41 25.81
CA ALA A 573 -15.43 -0.95 25.67
C ALA A 573 -16.19 -1.77 24.62
N GLU A 574 -17.53 -1.69 24.61
CA GLU A 574 -18.37 -2.37 23.62
C GLU A 574 -18.11 -1.90 22.18
N ARG A 575 -18.00 -0.59 21.94
CA ARG A 575 -17.68 -0.05 20.62
C ARG A 575 -16.32 -0.54 20.13
N LEU A 576 -15.28 -0.38 20.96
CA LEU A 576 -13.92 -0.81 20.61
C LEU A 576 -13.86 -2.31 20.33
N ALA A 577 -14.56 -3.13 21.12
CA ALA A 577 -14.59 -4.56 20.91
C ALA A 577 -15.34 -4.95 19.62
N THR A 578 -16.46 -4.29 19.33
CA THR A 578 -17.23 -4.52 18.09
C THR A 578 -16.42 -4.12 16.86
N GLU A 579 -15.81 -2.93 16.89
CA GLU A 579 -14.92 -2.46 15.83
C GLU A 579 -13.73 -3.42 15.62
N ALA A 580 -13.12 -3.93 16.70
CA ALA A 580 -12.04 -4.90 16.57
C ALA A 580 -12.48 -6.23 15.93
N THR A 581 -13.69 -6.73 16.24
CA THR A 581 -14.21 -7.94 15.58
C THR A 581 -14.54 -7.70 14.12
N ASP A 582 -15.17 -6.57 13.81
CA ASP A 582 -15.54 -6.22 12.44
C ASP A 582 -14.30 -5.99 11.57
N ASP A 583 -13.27 -5.34 12.12
CA ASP A 583 -12.00 -5.11 11.42
C ASP A 583 -11.26 -6.43 11.17
N ALA A 584 -11.22 -7.33 12.17
CA ALA A 584 -10.60 -8.63 12.01
C ALA A 584 -11.26 -9.48 10.90
N ASP A 585 -12.59 -9.49 10.89
CA ASP A 585 -13.36 -10.22 9.87
C ASP A 585 -13.19 -9.61 8.47
N ARG A 586 -13.10 -8.28 8.35
CA ARG A 586 -12.88 -7.59 7.06
C ARG A 586 -11.48 -7.80 6.51
N CYS A 587 -10.46 -7.77 7.36
CA CYS A 587 -9.06 -7.92 6.96
C CYS A 587 -8.66 -9.40 6.77
N GLY A 588 -9.51 -10.34 7.17
CA GLY A 588 -9.21 -11.78 7.09
C GLY A 588 -8.10 -12.23 8.05
N VAL A 589 -7.91 -11.49 9.14
CA VAL A 589 -6.86 -11.75 10.13
C VAL A 589 -7.38 -12.64 11.25
N ALA A 590 -6.52 -13.00 12.21
CA ALA A 590 -6.91 -13.88 13.31
C ALA A 590 -8.12 -13.31 14.08
N PRO A 591 -9.10 -14.15 14.48
CA PRO A 591 -10.30 -13.65 15.17
C PRO A 591 -9.95 -12.85 16.42
N ALA A 592 -10.58 -11.69 16.60
CA ALA A 592 -10.39 -10.82 17.77
C ALA A 592 -10.96 -11.43 19.07
N ARG A 593 -10.33 -12.49 19.59
CA ARG A 593 -10.81 -13.30 20.72
C ARG A 593 -11.00 -12.47 21.99
N LEU A 594 -10.02 -11.61 22.32
CA LEU A 594 -10.12 -10.74 23.49
C LEU A 594 -11.28 -9.74 23.37
N ALA A 595 -11.58 -9.21 22.19
CA ALA A 595 -12.76 -8.37 21.99
C ALA A 595 -14.06 -9.13 22.30
N ARG A 596 -14.19 -10.38 21.86
CA ARG A 596 -15.36 -11.21 22.19
C ARG A 596 -15.49 -11.47 23.70
N VAL A 597 -14.37 -11.64 24.42
CA VAL A 597 -14.39 -11.72 25.89
C VAL A 597 -14.89 -10.41 26.52
N VAL A 598 -14.49 -9.26 25.98
CA VAL A 598 -14.97 -7.94 26.44
C VAL A 598 -16.47 -7.78 26.18
N LEU A 599 -16.98 -8.19 25.01
CA LEU A 599 -18.41 -8.18 24.72
C LEU A 599 -19.19 -9.06 25.70
N ALA A 600 -18.64 -10.23 26.06
CA ALA A 600 -19.22 -11.08 27.10
C ALA A 600 -19.23 -10.40 28.48
N TRP A 601 -18.13 -9.73 28.85
CA TRP A 601 -18.08 -8.93 30.09
C TRP A 601 -19.19 -7.87 30.09
N VAL A 602 -19.27 -7.05 29.05
CA VAL A 602 -20.26 -5.97 28.95
C VAL A 602 -21.69 -6.52 29.02
N ALA A 603 -21.97 -7.64 28.35
CA ALA A 603 -23.28 -8.28 28.39
C ALA A 603 -23.64 -8.76 29.81
N LEU A 604 -22.71 -9.35 30.56
CA LEU A 604 -22.94 -9.76 31.96
C LEU A 604 -23.24 -8.56 32.89
N GLU A 605 -22.55 -7.44 32.70
CA GLU A 605 -22.80 -6.21 33.49
C GLU A 605 -24.17 -5.59 33.18
N ARG A 606 -24.70 -5.85 31.98
CA ARG A 606 -26.04 -5.43 31.51
C ARG A 606 -27.14 -6.44 31.82
N ASP A 607 -26.83 -7.51 32.54
CA ASP A 607 -27.76 -8.61 32.87
C ASP A 607 -28.24 -9.42 31.65
N ASP A 608 -27.49 -9.40 30.55
CA ASP A 608 -27.74 -10.19 29.33
C ASP A 608 -26.89 -11.47 29.34
N THR A 609 -27.38 -12.48 30.04
CA THR A 609 -26.64 -13.75 30.23
C THR A 609 -26.59 -14.61 28.97
N GLU A 610 -27.52 -14.43 28.03
CA GLU A 610 -27.60 -15.21 26.79
C GLU A 610 -26.54 -14.71 25.79
N THR A 611 -26.48 -13.40 25.55
CA THR A 611 -25.46 -12.79 24.69
C THR A 611 -24.06 -13.05 25.24
N ALA A 612 -23.87 -12.96 26.56
CA ALA A 612 -22.61 -13.32 27.20
C ALA A 612 -22.20 -14.77 26.96
N ALA A 613 -23.15 -15.72 27.08
CA ALA A 613 -22.88 -17.13 26.81
C ALA A 613 -22.52 -17.39 25.34
N ASN A 614 -23.15 -16.66 24.42
CA ASN A 614 -22.84 -16.80 23.00
C ASN A 614 -21.40 -16.39 22.69
N HIS A 615 -20.97 -15.21 23.16
CA HIS A 615 -19.59 -14.75 22.99
C HIS A 615 -18.57 -15.69 23.64
N LEU A 616 -18.82 -16.17 24.87
CA LEU A 616 -17.92 -17.11 25.55
C LEU A 616 -17.79 -18.46 24.84
N ARG A 617 -18.86 -18.99 24.23
CA ARG A 617 -18.78 -20.24 23.44
C ARG A 617 -17.83 -20.09 22.25
N THR A 618 -17.81 -18.92 21.63
CA THR A 618 -16.93 -18.64 20.49
C THR A 618 -15.48 -18.38 20.87
N THR A 619 -15.17 -18.28 22.17
CA THR A 619 -13.81 -18.05 22.71
C THR A 619 -13.32 -19.21 23.59
N ASP A 620 -13.98 -20.37 23.57
CA ASP A 620 -13.64 -21.51 24.43
C ASP A 620 -12.18 -21.98 24.21
N PRO A 621 -11.31 -21.87 25.25
CA PRO A 621 -9.93 -22.33 25.21
C PRO A 621 -9.73 -23.75 24.72
N ARG A 622 -10.64 -24.64 25.09
CA ARG A 622 -10.53 -26.08 24.83
C ARG A 622 -10.75 -26.43 23.37
N ARG A 623 -11.33 -25.51 22.61
CA ARG A 623 -11.61 -25.69 21.18
C ARG A 623 -10.52 -25.10 20.28
N HIS A 624 -9.74 -24.14 20.76
CA HIS A 624 -8.88 -23.32 19.88
C HIS A 624 -7.44 -23.12 20.37
N GLY A 625 -7.09 -23.47 21.61
CA GLY A 625 -5.77 -23.19 22.20
C GLY A 625 -5.55 -21.69 22.45
N TRP A 626 -5.12 -21.30 23.65
CA TRP A 626 -4.69 -19.92 23.90
C TRP A 626 -3.17 -19.89 23.93
N ASP A 627 -2.57 -19.12 23.02
CA ASP A 627 -1.18 -18.70 23.14
C ASP A 627 -1.06 -17.42 23.99
N ASP A 628 -2.19 -16.74 24.26
CA ASP A 628 -2.25 -15.51 25.04
C ASP A 628 -2.82 -15.74 26.45
N ALA A 629 -1.93 -15.74 27.45
CA ALA A 629 -2.27 -15.87 28.87
C ALA A 629 -3.20 -14.74 29.35
N PHE A 630 -3.06 -13.53 28.80
CA PHE A 630 -3.83 -12.35 29.19
C PHE A 630 -5.31 -12.55 28.88
N ALA A 631 -5.62 -12.94 27.66
CA ALA A 631 -7.00 -13.10 27.25
C ALA A 631 -7.63 -14.41 27.76
N ALA A 632 -6.84 -15.45 28.06
CA ALA A 632 -7.28 -16.64 28.80
C ALA A 632 -7.73 -16.29 30.22
N ALA A 633 -6.96 -15.45 30.92
CA ALA A 633 -7.29 -14.97 32.26
C ALA A 633 -8.54 -14.08 32.28
N ALA A 634 -8.66 -13.16 31.31
CA ALA A 634 -9.86 -12.36 31.14
C ALA A 634 -11.10 -13.23 30.86
N SER A 635 -10.97 -14.26 30.01
CA SER A 635 -12.05 -15.21 29.73
C SER A 635 -12.47 -15.99 30.99
N THR A 636 -11.49 -16.46 31.78
CA THR A 636 -11.72 -17.15 33.06
C THR A 636 -12.50 -16.28 34.03
N LEU A 637 -12.13 -15.00 34.17
CA LEU A 637 -12.83 -14.05 35.01
C LEU A 637 -14.31 -13.91 34.62
N VAL A 638 -14.59 -13.74 33.33
CA VAL A 638 -15.96 -13.58 32.81
C VAL A 638 -16.76 -14.89 32.94
N GLN A 639 -16.15 -16.05 32.71
CA GLN A 639 -16.77 -17.36 32.90
C GLN A 639 -17.14 -17.61 34.37
N ALA A 640 -16.22 -17.33 35.30
CA ALA A 640 -16.49 -17.48 36.73
C ALA A 640 -17.65 -16.58 37.19
N ARG A 641 -17.74 -15.35 36.65
CA ARG A 641 -18.89 -14.46 36.90
C ARG A 641 -20.20 -15.02 36.36
N GLN A 642 -20.19 -15.60 35.16
CA GLN A 642 -21.37 -16.24 34.58
C GLN A 642 -21.83 -17.45 35.43
N MET A 643 -20.88 -18.29 35.89
CA MET A 643 -21.17 -19.44 36.75
C MET A 643 -21.78 -18.99 38.08
N TRP A 644 -21.24 -17.92 38.67
CA TRP A 644 -21.80 -17.32 39.88
C TRP A 644 -23.24 -16.85 39.70
N ILE A 645 -23.55 -16.14 38.60
CA ILE A 645 -24.93 -15.70 38.28
C ILE A 645 -25.88 -16.90 38.17
N ARG A 646 -25.42 -18.02 37.61
CA ARG A 646 -26.20 -19.26 37.50
C ARG A 646 -26.27 -20.08 38.79
N GLY A 647 -25.61 -19.63 39.86
CA GLY A 647 -25.58 -20.30 41.16
C GLY A 647 -24.50 -21.38 41.33
N ASP A 648 -23.62 -21.59 40.34
CA ASP A 648 -22.50 -22.54 40.45
C ASP A 648 -21.26 -21.88 41.08
N LEU A 649 -21.36 -21.59 42.39
CA LEU A 649 -20.28 -21.00 43.18
C LEU A 649 -19.04 -21.91 43.25
N ARG A 650 -19.24 -23.23 43.40
CA ARG A 650 -18.13 -24.19 43.53
C ARG A 650 -17.35 -24.33 42.23
N GLY A 651 -18.05 -24.35 41.09
CA GLY A 651 -17.42 -24.32 39.77
C GLY A 651 -16.64 -23.02 39.54
N ALA A 652 -17.23 -21.88 39.88
CA ALA A 652 -16.58 -20.57 39.74
C ALA A 652 -15.28 -20.46 40.58
N ILE A 653 -15.31 -20.91 41.84
CA ILE A 653 -14.13 -20.90 42.73
C ILE A 653 -13.01 -21.77 42.13
N ARG A 654 -13.31 -23.02 41.77
CA ARG A 654 -12.31 -23.93 41.18
C ARG A 654 -11.69 -23.37 39.91
N LEU A 655 -12.50 -22.70 39.07
CA LEU A 655 -12.02 -22.12 37.82
C LEU A 655 -11.00 -20.99 38.07
N ILE A 656 -11.27 -20.09 39.01
CA ILE A 656 -10.33 -19.01 39.35
C ILE A 656 -9.09 -19.56 40.07
N GLU A 657 -9.24 -20.52 40.99
CA GLU A 657 -8.10 -21.17 41.67
C GLU A 657 -7.15 -21.84 40.65
N GLN A 658 -7.70 -22.55 39.66
CA GLN A 658 -6.92 -23.14 38.58
C GLN A 658 -6.17 -22.08 37.77
N ALA A 659 -6.86 -21.01 37.37
CA ALA A 659 -6.23 -19.92 36.61
C ALA A 659 -5.11 -19.25 37.41
N ARG A 660 -5.32 -18.95 38.70
CA ARG A 660 -4.31 -18.35 39.57
C ARG A 660 -3.09 -19.26 39.75
N ALA A 661 -3.29 -20.59 39.83
CA ALA A 661 -2.20 -21.56 39.93
C ALA A 661 -1.37 -21.66 38.64
N THR A 662 -1.98 -21.48 37.47
CA THR A 662 -1.29 -21.60 36.17
C THR A 662 -0.55 -20.35 35.72
N VAL A 663 -0.86 -19.18 36.29
CA VAL A 663 -0.50 -17.89 35.70
C VAL A 663 0.84 -17.30 36.17
N GLY A 664 1.40 -17.71 37.31
CA GLY A 664 2.81 -17.48 37.66
C GLY A 664 3.42 -16.08 37.39
N GLY A 665 2.74 -14.97 37.72
CA GLY A 665 3.29 -13.61 37.58
C GLY A 665 3.30 -13.01 36.17
N THR A 666 2.75 -13.71 35.18
CA THR A 666 2.77 -13.31 33.75
C THR A 666 1.60 -12.41 33.32
N LEU A 667 0.78 -11.94 34.26
CA LEU A 667 -0.39 -11.09 33.99
C LEU A 667 -0.21 -9.67 34.52
N PRO A 668 -0.94 -8.70 33.93
CA PRO A 668 -1.00 -7.36 34.48
C PRO A 668 -1.45 -7.30 35.93
N ALA A 669 -0.81 -6.44 36.73
CA ALA A 669 -1.06 -6.31 38.16
C ALA A 669 -2.55 -6.04 38.47
N TRP A 670 -3.21 -5.24 37.64
CA TRP A 670 -4.64 -4.94 37.80
C TRP A 670 -5.53 -6.16 37.52
N LEU A 671 -5.19 -7.01 36.55
CA LEU A 671 -5.99 -8.19 36.20
C LEU A 671 -5.80 -9.31 37.23
N MET A 672 -4.58 -9.48 37.74
CA MET A 672 -4.30 -10.34 38.89
C MET A 672 -5.11 -9.91 40.11
N ARG A 673 -5.14 -8.60 40.39
CA ARG A 673 -5.97 -8.05 41.47
C ARG A 673 -7.45 -8.28 41.24
N GLU A 674 -7.96 -8.10 40.03
CA GLU A 674 -9.36 -8.35 39.68
C GLU A 674 -9.76 -9.83 39.88
N LEU A 675 -8.86 -10.76 39.54
CA LEU A 675 -9.04 -12.20 39.81
C LEU A 675 -9.07 -12.50 41.30
N SER A 676 -8.13 -11.95 42.09
CA SER A 676 -8.10 -12.13 43.55
C SER A 676 -9.33 -11.52 44.23
N VAL A 677 -9.75 -10.32 43.83
CA VAL A 677 -10.95 -9.65 44.35
C VAL A 677 -12.20 -10.46 44.02
N SER A 678 -12.31 -10.96 42.78
CA SER A 678 -13.43 -11.81 42.36
C SER A 678 -13.44 -13.15 43.12
N HIS A 679 -12.27 -13.75 43.36
CA HIS A 679 -12.14 -14.97 44.16
C HIS A 679 -12.63 -14.76 45.60
N GLY A 680 -12.19 -13.69 46.26
CA GLY A 680 -12.63 -13.34 47.61
C GLY A 680 -14.15 -13.17 47.70
N ARG A 681 -14.76 -12.49 46.72
CA ARG A 681 -16.23 -12.34 46.66
C ARG A 681 -16.97 -13.66 46.47
N LEU A 682 -16.43 -14.59 45.67
CA LEU A 682 -17.01 -15.92 45.52
C LEU A 682 -16.91 -16.72 46.83
N LEU A 683 -15.80 -16.62 47.57
CA LEU A 683 -15.62 -17.25 48.88
C LEU A 683 -16.61 -16.71 49.91
N ILE A 684 -16.84 -15.39 49.93
CA ILE A 684 -17.88 -14.76 50.76
C ILE A 684 -19.26 -15.31 50.38
N GLY A 685 -19.58 -15.38 49.08
CA GLY A 685 -20.84 -15.95 48.59
C GLY A 685 -21.02 -17.43 48.94
N ALA A 686 -19.94 -18.18 49.05
CA ALA A 686 -19.92 -19.58 49.48
C ALA A 686 -19.90 -19.78 51.01
N GLY A 687 -19.97 -18.71 51.80
CA GLY A 687 -19.97 -18.77 53.26
C GLY A 687 -18.59 -19.08 53.87
N ARG A 688 -17.49 -18.74 53.19
CA ARG A 688 -16.09 -18.96 53.62
C ARG A 688 -15.35 -17.63 53.85
N PRO A 689 -15.82 -16.73 54.75
CA PRO A 689 -15.24 -15.40 54.93
C PRO A 689 -13.79 -15.42 55.46
N GLY A 690 -13.41 -16.42 56.26
CA GLY A 690 -12.03 -16.56 56.75
C GLY A 690 -11.01 -16.78 55.62
N GLU A 691 -11.40 -17.50 54.57
CA GLU A 691 -10.56 -17.69 53.39
C GLU A 691 -10.55 -16.45 52.49
N ALA A 692 -11.65 -15.70 52.44
CA ALA A 692 -11.66 -14.39 51.79
C ALA A 692 -10.70 -13.40 52.49
N LEU A 693 -10.64 -13.41 53.83
CA LEU A 693 -9.65 -12.63 54.57
C LEU A 693 -8.20 -13.05 54.27
N ALA A 694 -7.95 -14.35 54.04
CA ALA A 694 -6.64 -14.81 53.60
C ALA A 694 -6.26 -14.22 52.22
N THR A 695 -7.21 -14.12 51.28
CA THR A 695 -6.95 -13.45 49.98
C THR A 695 -6.67 -11.96 50.10
N VAL A 696 -7.26 -11.27 51.10
CA VAL A 696 -6.93 -9.87 51.40
C VAL A 696 -5.52 -9.74 51.99
N GLY A 697 -5.12 -10.71 52.80
CA GLY A 697 -3.78 -10.77 53.42
C GLY A 697 -2.62 -10.90 52.42
N GLU A 698 -2.90 -11.20 51.15
CA GLU A 698 -1.91 -11.19 50.06
C GLU A 698 -1.44 -9.77 49.68
N TYR A 699 -2.18 -8.73 50.09
CA TYR A 699 -1.89 -7.34 49.74
C TYR A 699 -1.33 -6.56 50.94
N GLU A 700 -0.31 -5.75 50.69
CA GLU A 700 0.25 -4.84 51.69
C GLU A 700 -0.74 -3.72 52.07
N ARG A 701 -0.52 -3.13 53.26
CA ARG A 701 -1.28 -1.97 53.75
C ARG A 701 -0.52 -0.66 53.46
N PRO A 702 -1.21 0.44 53.10
CA PRO A 702 -2.67 0.56 52.94
C PRO A 702 -3.18 -0.18 51.70
N HIS A 703 -4.33 -0.87 51.84
CA HIS A 703 -4.89 -1.66 50.76
C HIS A 703 -5.40 -0.78 49.61
N PRO A 704 -5.27 -1.22 48.34
CA PRO A 704 -5.99 -0.64 47.23
C PRO A 704 -7.51 -0.57 47.51
N PRO A 705 -8.25 0.43 46.97
CA PRO A 705 -9.66 0.65 47.32
C PRO A 705 -10.57 -0.56 47.06
N ASP A 706 -10.36 -1.29 45.98
CA ASP A 706 -11.09 -2.53 45.64
C ASP A 706 -10.83 -3.66 46.65
N VAL A 707 -9.59 -3.82 47.10
CA VAL A 707 -9.20 -4.78 48.15
C VAL A 707 -9.75 -4.34 49.52
N ALA A 708 -9.77 -3.05 49.82
CA ALA A 708 -10.36 -2.52 51.06
C ALA A 708 -11.87 -2.76 51.13
N VAL A 709 -12.59 -2.60 50.00
CA VAL A 709 -14.00 -2.98 49.91
C VAL A 709 -14.19 -4.48 50.14
N LEU A 710 -13.38 -5.34 49.50
CA LEU A 710 -13.44 -6.78 49.74
C LEU A 710 -13.17 -7.13 51.22
N HIS A 711 -12.21 -6.45 51.86
CA HIS A 711 -11.90 -6.65 53.28
C HIS A 711 -13.11 -6.33 54.16
N ALA A 712 -13.78 -5.20 53.92
CA ALA A 712 -15.02 -4.85 54.61
C ALA A 712 -16.13 -5.88 54.35
N GLU A 713 -16.31 -6.34 53.10
CA GLU A 713 -17.29 -7.38 52.75
C GLU A 713 -17.01 -8.71 53.49
N ALA A 714 -15.73 -9.09 53.64
CA ALA A 714 -15.33 -10.32 54.31
C ALA A 714 -15.54 -10.26 55.83
N LEU A 715 -15.20 -9.13 56.48
CA LEU A 715 -15.45 -8.91 57.92
C LEU A 715 -16.96 -8.90 58.23
N ALA A 716 -17.74 -8.20 57.42
CA ALA A 716 -19.20 -8.15 57.54
C ALA A 716 -19.82 -9.56 57.40
N ALA A 717 -19.31 -10.39 56.49
CA ALA A 717 -19.74 -11.77 56.34
C ALA A 717 -19.24 -12.69 57.47
N GLY A 718 -18.12 -12.35 58.12
CA GLY A 718 -17.57 -13.03 59.30
C GLY A 718 -18.25 -12.66 60.62
N GLY A 719 -19.17 -11.69 60.63
CA GLY A 719 -19.90 -11.26 61.82
C GLY A 719 -19.26 -10.09 62.56
N GLU A 720 -18.38 -9.31 61.91
CA GLU A 720 -17.74 -8.11 62.48
C GLU A 720 -18.13 -6.83 61.70
N PRO A 721 -19.42 -6.45 61.66
CA PRO A 721 -19.92 -5.34 60.85
C PRO A 721 -19.38 -3.96 61.28
N GLU A 722 -19.06 -3.75 62.56
CA GLU A 722 -18.51 -2.49 63.08
C GLU A 722 -17.11 -2.23 62.50
N ARG A 723 -16.22 -3.24 62.53
CA ARG A 723 -14.88 -3.15 61.93
C ARG A 723 -14.96 -3.01 60.41
N ALA A 724 -15.95 -3.66 59.78
CA ALA A 724 -16.19 -3.48 58.36
C ALA A 724 -16.54 -2.02 58.01
N ALA A 725 -17.37 -1.35 58.84
CA ALA A 725 -17.71 0.06 58.66
C ALA A 725 -16.48 0.97 58.83
N GLU A 726 -15.61 0.70 59.82
CA GLU A 726 -14.37 1.45 60.05
C GLU A 726 -13.43 1.43 58.82
N ILE A 727 -13.31 0.27 58.16
CA ILE A 727 -12.48 0.13 56.95
C ILE A 727 -13.11 0.83 55.75
N LEU A 728 -14.43 0.77 55.61
CA LEU A 728 -15.13 1.26 54.42
C LEU A 728 -15.35 2.78 54.42
N THR A 729 -15.46 3.40 55.60
CA THR A 729 -15.68 4.85 55.77
C THR A 729 -14.62 5.71 55.06
N PRO A 730 -13.30 5.51 55.27
CA PRO A 730 -12.28 6.31 54.58
C PRO A 730 -12.27 6.05 53.07
N VAL A 731 -12.66 4.85 52.62
CA VAL A 731 -12.76 4.53 51.18
C VAL A 731 -13.87 5.38 50.55
N LEU A 732 -15.08 5.38 51.12
CA LEU A 732 -16.21 6.15 50.59
C LEU A 732 -16.02 7.68 50.67
N ALA A 733 -15.12 8.16 51.53
CA ALA A 733 -14.76 9.57 51.61
C ALA A 733 -13.83 10.03 50.47
N ASP A 734 -13.19 9.09 49.75
CA ASP A 734 -12.28 9.41 48.64
C ASP A 734 -13.06 9.75 47.36
N ALA A 735 -12.98 11.02 46.95
CA ALA A 735 -13.59 11.51 45.72
C ALA A 735 -12.94 10.96 44.43
N GLY A 736 -11.74 10.36 44.53
CA GLY A 736 -10.98 9.76 43.43
C GLY A 736 -11.28 8.28 43.17
N LEU A 737 -12.24 7.68 43.88
CA LEU A 737 -12.62 6.28 43.74
C LEU A 737 -12.97 5.90 42.29
N PRO A 738 -12.42 4.79 41.75
CA PRO A 738 -12.86 4.26 40.47
C PRO A 738 -14.38 3.99 40.48
N PRO A 739 -15.13 4.36 39.43
CA PRO A 739 -16.60 4.31 39.47
C PRO A 739 -17.17 2.92 39.78
N ALA A 740 -16.55 1.86 39.28
CA ALA A 740 -16.94 0.48 39.58
C ALA A 740 -16.73 0.11 41.07
N VAL A 741 -15.64 0.58 41.67
CA VAL A 741 -15.34 0.37 43.10
C VAL A 741 -16.31 1.17 43.97
N CYS A 742 -16.67 2.39 43.54
CA CYS A 742 -17.68 3.21 44.22
C CYS A 742 -19.04 2.49 44.33
N VAL A 743 -19.52 1.86 43.25
CA VAL A 743 -20.75 1.04 43.28
C VAL A 743 -20.62 -0.10 44.29
N ALA A 744 -19.52 -0.85 44.24
CA ALA A 744 -19.28 -1.96 45.15
C ALA A 744 -19.18 -1.51 46.62
N ALA A 745 -18.52 -0.37 46.88
CA ALA A 745 -18.39 0.20 48.22
C ALA A 745 -19.76 0.61 48.79
N TRP A 746 -20.62 1.25 48.00
CA TRP A 746 -21.97 1.60 48.45
C TRP A 746 -22.87 0.37 48.68
N LEU A 747 -22.73 -0.67 47.86
CA LEU A 747 -23.42 -1.94 48.09
C LEU A 747 -22.93 -2.64 49.37
N ALA A 748 -21.62 -2.60 49.65
CA ALA A 748 -21.05 -3.11 50.89
C ALA A 748 -21.54 -2.30 52.11
N ARG A 749 -21.57 -0.96 52.03
CA ARG A 749 -22.08 -0.10 53.12
C ARG A 749 -23.54 -0.38 53.42
N ALA A 750 -24.35 -0.57 52.38
CA ALA A 750 -25.76 -0.95 52.54
C ALA A 750 -25.90 -2.26 53.32
N ARG A 751 -25.14 -3.29 52.96
CA ARG A 751 -25.16 -4.59 53.65
C ARG A 751 -24.70 -4.49 55.11
N ILE A 752 -23.66 -3.70 55.38
CA ILE A 752 -23.16 -3.48 56.75
C ILE A 752 -24.20 -2.74 57.58
N ALA A 753 -24.82 -1.69 57.05
CA ALA A 753 -25.90 -0.96 57.72
C ALA A 753 -27.12 -1.85 58.00
N GLU A 754 -27.49 -2.76 57.08
CA GLU A 754 -28.53 -3.78 57.33
C GLU A 754 -28.19 -4.66 58.54
N GLN A 755 -26.93 -5.11 58.68
CA GLN A 755 -26.49 -5.96 59.79
C GLN A 755 -26.44 -5.21 61.13
N LEU A 756 -26.13 -3.92 61.11
CA LEU A 756 -26.14 -3.04 62.30
C LEU A 756 -27.56 -2.58 62.68
N GLY A 757 -28.58 -2.86 61.87
CA GLY A 757 -29.95 -2.42 62.10
C GLY A 757 -30.22 -0.96 61.69
N GLU A 758 -29.32 -0.34 60.93
CA GLU A 758 -29.37 1.05 60.49
C GLU A 758 -30.16 1.19 59.17
N ALA A 759 -31.48 0.98 59.22
CA ALA A 759 -32.33 0.89 58.02
C ALA A 759 -32.29 2.15 57.12
N ASP A 760 -32.20 3.34 57.70
CA ASP A 760 -32.13 4.60 56.93
C ASP A 760 -30.80 4.77 56.19
N GLU A 761 -29.71 4.32 56.81
CA GLU A 761 -28.39 4.36 56.19
C GLU A 761 -28.27 3.31 55.09
N ALA A 762 -28.81 2.11 55.32
CA ALA A 762 -28.90 1.07 54.28
C ALA A 762 -29.66 1.56 53.03
N ARG A 763 -30.81 2.22 53.20
CA ARG A 763 -31.57 2.82 52.08
C ARG A 763 -30.78 3.90 51.36
N THR A 764 -30.07 4.74 52.10
CA THR A 764 -29.26 5.83 51.53
C THR A 764 -28.10 5.27 50.71
N ALA A 765 -27.37 4.31 51.25
CA ALA A 765 -26.30 3.60 50.55
C ALA A 765 -26.80 2.90 49.27
N LEU A 766 -27.96 2.22 49.32
CA LEU A 766 -28.55 1.59 48.13
C LEU A 766 -28.96 2.61 47.05
N ARG A 767 -29.43 3.80 47.43
CA ARG A 767 -29.72 4.90 46.49
C ARG A 767 -28.44 5.41 45.81
N HIS A 768 -27.36 5.58 46.57
CA HIS A 768 -26.06 5.97 46.00
C HIS A 768 -25.53 4.89 45.04
N ALA A 769 -25.58 3.61 45.45
CA ALA A 769 -25.20 2.48 44.60
C ALA A 769 -26.01 2.45 43.29
N SER A 770 -27.34 2.57 43.37
CA SER A 770 -28.23 2.55 42.19
C SER A 770 -27.97 3.71 41.23
N ARG A 771 -27.75 4.92 41.75
CA ARG A 771 -27.43 6.10 40.91
C ARG A 771 -26.09 5.92 40.20
N ALA A 772 -25.06 5.51 40.94
CA ALA A 772 -23.73 5.25 40.38
C ALA A 772 -23.76 4.12 39.34
N ALA A 773 -24.45 3.01 39.62
CA ALA A 773 -24.59 1.89 38.69
C ALA A 773 -25.37 2.27 37.42
N THR A 774 -26.40 3.11 37.53
CA THR A 774 -27.18 3.60 36.38
C THR A 774 -26.31 4.46 35.46
N ALA A 775 -25.51 5.37 36.02
CA ALA A 775 -24.58 6.21 35.26
C ALA A 775 -23.55 5.37 34.46
N LEU A 776 -23.16 4.21 34.98
CA LEU A 776 -22.23 3.27 34.34
C LEU A 776 -22.91 2.25 33.41
N GLY A 777 -24.24 2.19 33.39
CA GLY A 777 -24.99 1.19 32.63
C GLY A 777 -24.89 -0.23 33.20
N ARG A 778 -24.54 -0.38 34.48
CA ARG A 778 -24.44 -1.66 35.21
C ARG A 778 -25.84 -2.10 35.68
N ARG A 779 -26.66 -2.57 34.75
CA ARG A 779 -28.07 -2.94 35.02
C ARG A 779 -28.19 -4.03 36.09
N ARG A 780 -27.23 -4.95 36.15
CA ARG A 780 -27.20 -5.99 37.18
C ARG A 780 -27.09 -5.42 38.59
N ASP A 781 -26.16 -4.50 38.83
CA ASP A 781 -25.97 -3.87 40.14
C ASP A 781 -27.19 -3.01 40.53
N VAL A 782 -27.84 -2.38 39.55
CA VAL A 782 -29.13 -1.69 39.75
C VAL A 782 -30.22 -2.69 40.17
N ALA A 783 -30.35 -3.84 39.49
CA ALA A 783 -31.33 -4.85 39.83
C ALA A 783 -31.11 -5.44 41.23
N LEU A 784 -29.85 -5.69 41.60
CA LEU A 784 -29.47 -6.15 42.94
C LEU A 784 -29.80 -5.11 44.02
N ALA A 785 -29.43 -3.84 43.81
CA ALA A 785 -29.75 -2.76 44.74
C ALA A 785 -31.28 -2.59 44.90
N ARG A 786 -32.02 -2.68 43.79
CA ARG A 786 -33.48 -2.55 43.77
C ARG A 786 -34.18 -3.69 44.51
N GLY A 787 -33.74 -4.93 44.29
CA GLY A 787 -34.30 -6.11 44.97
C GLY A 787 -34.13 -6.05 46.49
N ARG A 788 -32.99 -5.51 46.96
CA ARG A 788 -32.76 -5.27 48.40
C ARG A 788 -33.59 -4.11 48.95
N LEU A 789 -33.69 -3.00 48.21
CA LEU A 789 -34.55 -1.87 48.58
C LEU A 789 -36.01 -2.32 48.79
N SER A 790 -36.53 -3.20 47.93
CA SER A 790 -37.89 -3.76 48.09
C SER A 790 -38.04 -4.69 49.29
N GLY A 791 -36.95 -5.32 49.77
CA GLY A 791 -36.99 -6.20 50.97
C GLY A 791 -36.94 -5.44 52.29
N ILE A 792 -36.35 -4.24 52.32
CA ILE A 792 -36.22 -3.40 53.53
C ILE A 792 -37.45 -2.50 53.73
N ALA A 793 -38.18 -2.21 52.65
CA ALA A 793 -39.43 -1.45 52.70
C ALA A 793 -40.61 -2.43 52.81
N GLY A 794 -41.21 -2.54 53.99
CA GLY A 794 -42.49 -3.25 54.13
C GLY A 794 -43.58 -2.58 53.29
N ASP A 795 -44.20 -3.35 52.39
CA ASP A 795 -45.45 -3.22 51.61
C ASP A 795 -45.99 -1.87 51.10
N ASP A 796 -45.42 -0.70 51.42
CA ASP A 796 -46.07 0.60 51.17
C ASP A 796 -45.41 1.47 50.07
N LEU A 797 -44.67 0.86 49.14
CA LEU A 797 -44.04 1.55 48.00
C LEU A 797 -44.61 1.16 46.63
N GLY A 798 -45.77 0.49 46.58
CA GLY A 798 -46.47 0.17 45.33
C GLY A 798 -46.80 1.38 44.44
N THR A 799 -46.76 2.60 44.98
CA THR A 799 -47.10 3.86 44.30
C THR A 799 -45.88 4.70 43.87
N GLN A 800 -44.72 4.61 44.53
CA GLN A 800 -43.48 5.24 44.05
C GLN A 800 -42.74 4.39 43.01
N HIS A 801 -43.01 3.07 42.97
CA HIS A 801 -42.40 2.15 42.01
C HIS A 801 -42.72 2.45 40.53
N ARG A 802 -43.81 3.15 40.21
CA ARG A 802 -44.14 3.53 38.83
C ARG A 802 -43.40 4.76 38.33
N ALA A 803 -43.01 5.67 39.21
CA ALA A 803 -42.32 6.91 38.81
C ALA A 803 -40.84 6.67 38.40
N TRP A 804 -40.24 5.55 38.80
CA TRP A 804 -38.89 5.14 38.37
C TRP A 804 -38.88 4.05 37.29
N ALA A 805 -40.03 3.44 36.97
CA ALA A 805 -40.12 2.39 35.95
C ALA A 805 -40.09 2.94 34.51
N ASP A 806 -40.51 4.19 34.30
CA ASP A 806 -40.58 4.82 32.97
C ASP A 806 -39.25 5.43 32.47
N GLU A 807 -38.15 5.28 33.20
CA GLU A 807 -36.79 5.62 32.72
C GLU A 807 -35.97 4.38 32.31
N THR A 808 -36.65 3.31 31.87
CA THR A 808 -36.03 2.48 30.83
C THR A 808 -36.30 3.18 29.49
N PRO A 809 -35.29 3.47 28.65
CA PRO A 809 -35.56 3.97 27.31
C PRO A 809 -36.20 2.83 26.51
N ALA A 810 -37.52 2.72 26.59
CA ALA A 810 -38.30 2.10 25.55
C ALA A 810 -38.03 2.90 24.27
N ALA A 811 -37.66 2.18 23.21
CA ALA A 811 -37.34 2.75 21.92
C ALA A 811 -38.44 3.72 21.47
N GLY A 812 -38.06 4.99 21.29
CA GLY A 812 -38.83 6.00 20.56
C GLY A 812 -39.90 6.74 21.33
N ARG A 813 -39.58 7.96 21.81
CA ARG A 813 -40.28 9.22 21.52
C ARG A 813 -39.61 10.41 22.24
N ARG A 814 -39.72 11.58 21.60
CA ARG A 814 -39.01 12.84 21.84
C ARG A 814 -39.12 13.35 23.29
N ALA A 815 -37.97 13.78 23.82
CA ALA A 815 -37.83 14.50 25.07
C ALA A 815 -38.31 15.95 24.93
N ASP A 816 -39.20 16.39 25.82
CA ASP A 816 -39.25 17.77 26.29
C ASP A 816 -39.90 17.85 27.69
N GLN A 817 -39.20 18.51 28.63
CA GLN A 817 -39.64 19.07 29.93
C GLN A 817 -40.11 18.06 31.01
N THR A 818 -39.51 17.94 32.21
CA THR A 818 -39.52 18.90 33.35
C THR A 818 -38.59 18.37 34.51
N PRO A 819 -38.47 19.01 35.70
CA PRO A 819 -37.35 19.81 36.23
C PRO A 819 -36.40 19.11 37.25
N ALA A 820 -35.32 19.84 37.58
CA ALA A 820 -34.15 19.47 38.37
C ALA A 820 -34.37 19.15 39.86
N LEU A 821 -33.43 18.38 40.44
CA LEU A 821 -32.71 18.67 41.70
C LEU A 821 -31.42 17.78 41.79
N HIS A 822 -30.25 18.39 41.49
CA HIS A 822 -28.86 18.24 42.01
C HIS A 822 -28.39 16.86 42.57
N GLU A 823 -27.16 16.33 42.40
CA GLU A 823 -25.87 16.84 41.91
C GLU A 823 -24.80 15.71 41.93
N LEU A 824 -23.65 15.99 41.30
CA LEU A 824 -22.34 15.30 41.30
C LEU A 824 -22.12 14.21 40.24
N VAL A 825 -21.29 14.49 39.22
CA VAL A 825 -19.86 14.10 39.17
C VAL A 825 -19.10 14.95 38.11
N ILE A 826 -18.14 15.72 38.63
CA ILE A 826 -16.79 16.09 38.14
C ILE A 826 -16.58 16.19 36.63
N VAL A 827 -16.47 17.44 36.16
CA VAL A 827 -15.80 17.79 34.89
C VAL A 827 -14.48 18.45 35.25
N GLU A 828 -13.41 18.17 34.49
CA GLU A 828 -12.04 18.69 34.63
C GLU A 828 -11.95 20.03 35.40
N ALA A 829 -11.13 20.07 36.47
CA ALA A 829 -10.90 21.29 37.22
C ALA A 829 -10.41 22.43 36.30
N LEU A 830 -11.00 23.62 36.47
CA LEU A 830 -10.57 24.83 35.77
C LEU A 830 -9.21 25.28 36.32
N SER A 831 -8.30 25.67 35.43
CA SER A 831 -7.02 26.24 35.84
C SER A 831 -7.21 27.60 36.52
N PRO A 832 -6.25 28.09 37.33
CA PRO A 832 -6.34 29.42 37.94
C PRO A 832 -6.61 30.53 36.92
N ARG A 833 -6.02 30.42 35.73
CA ARG A 833 -6.20 31.39 34.65
C ARG A 833 -7.59 31.29 33.98
N GLU A 834 -8.12 30.07 33.85
CA GLU A 834 -9.50 29.86 33.40
C GLU A 834 -10.51 30.39 34.43
N MET A 835 -10.20 30.29 35.73
CA MET A 835 -11.03 30.84 36.80
C MET A 835 -11.08 32.37 36.77
N GLU A 836 -9.96 33.04 36.51
CA GLU A 836 -9.94 34.50 36.32
C GLU A 836 -10.76 34.95 35.11
N VAL A 837 -10.61 34.26 33.98
CA VAL A 837 -11.42 34.51 32.77
C VAL A 837 -12.90 34.27 33.06
N LEU A 838 -13.25 33.21 33.80
CA LEU A 838 -14.62 32.89 34.19
C LEU A 838 -15.24 33.94 35.14
N ARG A 839 -14.47 34.51 36.08
CA ARG A 839 -14.94 35.63 36.92
C ARG A 839 -15.22 36.87 36.10
N SER A 840 -14.35 37.21 35.16
CA SER A 840 -14.58 38.34 34.25
C SER A 840 -15.76 38.07 33.30
N MET A 841 -15.99 36.80 32.93
CA MET A 841 -17.21 36.40 32.22
C MET A 841 -18.47 36.59 33.06
N ALA A 842 -18.41 36.34 34.36
CA ALA A 842 -19.52 36.53 35.28
C ALA A 842 -19.86 38.01 35.53
N ALA A 843 -18.88 38.91 35.37
CA ALA A 843 -19.06 40.36 35.38
C ALA A 843 -19.56 40.94 34.04
N LEU A 844 -19.94 40.09 33.07
CA LEU A 844 -20.46 40.46 31.75
C LEU A 844 -19.52 41.31 30.87
N LEU A 845 -18.21 41.33 31.17
CA LEU A 845 -17.21 42.07 30.38
C LEU A 845 -17.03 41.46 28.97
N PRO A 846 -17.04 42.20 27.85
CA PRO A 846 -16.75 41.65 26.53
C PRO A 846 -15.31 41.08 26.45
N THR A 847 -15.08 40.12 25.56
CA THR A 847 -13.79 39.40 25.43
C THR A 847 -12.57 40.32 25.24
N GLU A 848 -12.77 41.47 24.59
CA GLU A 848 -11.75 42.49 24.37
C GLU A 848 -11.38 43.24 25.66
N GLU A 849 -12.36 43.57 26.50
CA GLU A 849 -12.12 44.16 27.82
C GLU A 849 -11.47 43.15 28.77
N ILE A 850 -11.87 41.87 28.74
CA ILE A 850 -11.22 40.81 29.52
C ILE A 850 -9.74 40.70 29.15
N ALA A 851 -9.43 40.77 27.86
CA ALA A 851 -8.06 40.73 27.37
C ALA A 851 -7.24 41.93 27.88
N ALA A 852 -7.83 43.13 27.89
CA ALA A 852 -7.21 44.33 28.45
C ALA A 852 -7.02 44.26 29.97
N THR A 853 -8.02 43.80 30.73
CA THR A 853 -7.96 43.67 32.20
C THR A 853 -6.93 42.62 32.65
N LEU A 854 -6.81 41.52 31.90
CA LEU A 854 -5.88 40.43 32.21
C LEU A 854 -4.50 40.60 31.55
N TYR A 855 -4.26 41.71 30.83
CA TYR A 855 -3.04 41.99 30.06
C TYR A 855 -2.62 40.83 29.13
N VAL A 856 -3.56 40.27 28.37
CA VAL A 856 -3.34 39.17 27.41
C VAL A 856 -3.99 39.46 26.06
N SER A 857 -3.64 38.70 25.03
CA SER A 857 -4.28 38.84 23.70
C SER A 857 -5.74 38.36 23.71
N VAL A 858 -6.57 38.95 22.84
CA VAL A 858 -7.99 38.54 22.65
C VAL A 858 -8.10 37.06 22.24
N ASN A 859 -7.14 36.54 21.46
CA ASN A 859 -7.12 35.14 21.05
C ASN A 859 -6.85 34.20 22.24
N THR A 860 -5.98 34.57 23.17
CA THR A 860 -5.72 33.81 24.39
C THR A 860 -6.99 33.70 25.25
N VAL A 861 -7.75 34.79 25.39
CA VAL A 861 -9.03 34.77 26.11
C VAL A 861 -10.05 33.87 25.40
N LYS A 862 -10.15 33.92 24.06
CA LYS A 862 -11.05 33.03 23.30
C LYS A 862 -10.71 31.54 23.50
N THR A 863 -9.42 31.20 23.56
CA THR A 863 -8.97 29.83 23.85
C THR A 863 -9.39 29.39 25.24
N HIS A 864 -9.19 30.22 26.27
CA HIS A 864 -9.65 29.92 27.63
C HIS A 864 -11.17 29.82 27.71
N VAL A 865 -11.92 30.70 27.03
CA VAL A 865 -13.40 30.62 26.98
C VAL A 865 -13.84 29.29 26.35
N ARG A 866 -13.22 28.83 25.26
CA ARG A 866 -13.56 27.55 24.63
C ARG A 866 -13.22 26.37 25.56
N SER A 867 -12.09 26.43 26.25
CA SER A 867 -11.72 25.44 27.26
C SER A 867 -12.73 25.41 28.43
N ILE A 868 -13.12 26.58 28.95
CA ILE A 868 -14.15 26.71 30.00
C ILE A 868 -15.49 26.14 29.55
N LEU A 869 -15.94 26.43 28.32
CA LEU A 869 -17.19 25.89 27.77
C LEU A 869 -17.14 24.36 27.67
N ARG A 870 -16.01 23.79 27.22
CA ARG A 870 -15.79 22.34 27.17
C ARG A 870 -15.80 21.74 28.58
N LYS A 871 -15.03 22.32 29.51
CA LYS A 871 -14.88 21.87 30.90
C LYS A 871 -16.11 22.10 31.77
N LEU A 872 -17.03 22.99 31.39
CA LEU A 872 -18.31 23.16 32.09
C LEU A 872 -19.46 22.52 31.33
N SER A 873 -19.20 21.81 30.22
CA SER A 873 -20.21 21.21 29.35
C SER A 873 -21.32 22.21 28.99
N ALA A 874 -20.93 23.41 28.56
CA ALA A 874 -21.83 24.50 28.21
C ALA A 874 -21.63 24.89 26.74
N ALA A 875 -22.73 25.13 26.02
CA ALA A 875 -22.66 25.54 24.61
C ALA A 875 -22.41 27.05 24.46
N ARG A 876 -22.77 27.84 25.48
CA ARG A 876 -22.70 29.30 25.43
C ARG A 876 -22.11 29.91 26.70
N ARG A 877 -21.48 31.07 26.54
CA ARG A 877 -20.83 31.84 27.62
C ARG A 877 -21.71 32.03 28.86
N ASN A 878 -22.97 32.44 28.67
CA ASN A 878 -23.91 32.66 29.79
C ASN A 878 -24.38 31.36 30.45
N GLU A 879 -24.34 30.25 29.73
CA GLU A 879 -24.62 28.92 30.27
C GLU A 879 -23.45 28.44 31.14
N ALA A 880 -22.20 28.65 30.70
CA ALA A 880 -21.03 28.38 31.52
C ALA A 880 -21.01 29.20 32.82
N VAL A 881 -21.36 30.49 32.78
CA VAL A 881 -21.45 31.31 34.01
C VAL A 881 -22.55 30.81 34.95
N ARG A 882 -23.74 30.48 34.43
CA ARG A 882 -24.81 29.90 35.26
C ARG A 882 -24.40 28.56 35.89
N ARG A 883 -23.72 27.72 35.11
CA ARG A 883 -23.25 26.41 35.57
C ARG A 883 -22.09 26.54 36.57
N ALA A 884 -21.22 27.53 36.40
CA ALA A 884 -20.18 27.85 37.37
C ALA A 884 -20.75 28.37 38.69
N ARG A 885 -21.82 29.17 38.66
CA ARG A 885 -22.56 29.61 39.86
C ARG A 885 -23.25 28.44 40.56
N SER A 886 -23.93 27.57 39.81
CA SER A 886 -24.56 26.37 40.39
C SER A 886 -23.54 25.39 40.99
N LEU A 887 -22.31 25.37 40.47
CA LEU A 887 -21.20 24.56 41.00
C LEU A 887 -20.40 25.26 42.12
N GLY A 888 -20.81 26.46 42.57
CA GLY A 888 -20.13 27.20 43.65
C GLY A 888 -18.75 27.76 43.30
N LEU A 889 -18.37 27.79 42.03
CA LEU A 889 -17.03 28.24 41.56
C LEU A 889 -16.88 29.77 41.55
N ILE A 890 -18.00 30.50 41.50
CA ILE A 890 -18.09 31.96 41.54
C ILE A 890 -19.35 32.38 42.33
N PRO A 891 -19.30 33.47 43.11
CA PRO A 891 -20.42 33.89 43.98
C PRO A 891 -21.65 34.35 43.18
N ASP A 892 -22.84 34.06 43.72
CA ASP A 892 -24.11 34.55 43.19
C ASP A 892 -24.29 36.04 43.51
N VAL A 893 -24.49 36.85 42.47
CA VAL A 893 -24.86 38.26 42.63
C VAL A 893 -26.37 38.33 42.77
N THR A 894 -26.86 38.19 44.00
CA THR A 894 -28.19 38.70 44.36
C THR A 894 -28.16 40.23 44.35
N HIS A 895 -29.11 40.83 43.64
CA HIS A 895 -29.40 42.26 43.60
C HIS A 895 -29.05 43.02 44.90
N LEU A 896 -28.04 43.89 44.83
CA LEU A 896 -28.03 45.13 45.61
C LEU A 896 -28.62 46.21 44.71
N GLY A 897 -29.71 46.82 45.19
CA GLY A 897 -30.05 48.19 44.81
C GLY A 897 -29.05 49.17 45.40
#